data_AF-A0A450S4Z5-F1
#
_entry.id   AF-A0A450S4Z5-F1
#
_cell.length_a   1.000
_cell.length_b   1.000
_cell.length_c   1.000
_cell.angle_alpha   90.00
_cell.angle_beta   90.00
_cell.angle_gamma   90.00
#
_symmetry.space_group_name_H-M   'P 1'
#
loop_
_entity.id
_entity.type
_entity.pdbx_description
1 polymer ?
#
loop_
_entity_poly.entity_id
_entity_poly.type
_entity_poly.pdbx_seq_one_letter_code
_entity_poly.pdbx_strand_id
1 'polypeptide(L)'
;MIRTISIPLFTQSDRTEMTSHPENPAVDTLSIGTDWTTRMDQAEIPLRVQPAKKVTSEDDTIRMLRGFYLGNPAVPEPEDAVDGRYLPAFLGPYRDGAPLRHDYPLFLADIDVANSPGHGVFPLPGFFNGLMVDFEQKSARLLEEHLVRLERHIVEAVAQGHGNTDDDGAEGEEDSGPQDAGAVLERATQALLASLHPGEAEREQLEAGLMLLREKLPRGWFLPFSRRAPLHILTHVAKYRFRTRHAETLNEVAHLATGLNALLEMDKAKSIEAIEPRMVLDSIGLGGERFLDPLALSDLMDHRHGSRTMSPERRQRIRETLDILEGERTATLRAPRLILIRSTGSGDVCGLPPGPLPPEFSGAWALHESSSPFSTAMTVFQEEAAESIRLARAMRIAALELENSYDPAVHDAWFAGFDWRALSEEEARLAPVVLVVDTGSDVAGGGLSYLSRLLHADRPIQVLLEVEPGVDPGGEDRGNTGTTVPGDSMDARTELSYLGFAHRQAVIVQSSVTRPRHLLTGFDMALKRGRPALHLLGSGYGWGEERVLPQSPWPWLLESAAVESRAHPLSLYDPATGGAWSIPLSLIDNPQPEADWPAYPFQYRAEDGAVTEVAMTFGFADYALLDARWWKHFYPVPDTLDAKEFLPLEEYLALAPDARGNRLPFLWAVHDDERTRGVRLRRLIVSAVLVEACLDRRAFWRALQAMAGVRSRHVEEAVSKVKARAEEQAEAQRVLLVTEHRIALEKTRKEAGSEALRRLTESLLSMDPLSMPTLAQASSGVESSGTSTAPSSAIMDVPAGNREGRQEVSDGGELAPESGGEPWIDTPLCTSCNECTDLNPRLFVYDDNKQAEIGDLSAGTREEWLQAAEICPAQCIHP
;
A
#
# COMPACT_ATOMS: atom_id res chain seq x y z
N MET A 1 -10.34 8.98 -1.82
CA MET A 1 -9.02 8.28 -1.73
C MET A 1 -8.70 8.07 -0.25
N ILE A 2 -7.96 7.01 0.08
CA ILE A 2 -7.45 6.66 1.42
C ILE A 2 -8.51 6.56 2.54
N ARG A 3 -8.98 5.34 2.80
CA ARG A 3 -9.37 4.88 4.15
C ARG A 3 -8.93 3.43 4.31
N THR A 4 -7.77 3.25 4.94
CA THR A 4 -7.42 1.98 5.60
C THR A 4 -8.32 1.86 6.83
N ILE A 5 -8.89 0.69 7.09
CA ILE A 5 -9.75 0.49 8.26
C ILE A 5 -8.87 0.31 9.49
N SER A 6 -8.75 1.38 10.28
CA SER A 6 -8.25 1.34 11.65
C SER A 6 -9.43 1.47 12.62
N ILE A 7 -9.43 0.68 13.69
CA ILE A 7 -10.50 0.64 14.69
C ILE A 7 -10.42 1.89 15.58
N PRO A 8 -11.52 2.63 15.83
CA PRO A 8 -11.53 3.76 16.75
C PRO A 8 -11.78 3.34 18.20
N LEU A 9 -11.07 3.96 19.13
CA LEU A 9 -11.35 3.96 20.57
C LEU A 9 -11.91 5.32 20.99
N PHE A 10 -13.08 5.37 21.63
CA PHE A 10 -13.54 6.55 22.38
C PHE A 10 -14.42 6.14 23.57
N THR A 11 -14.29 6.88 24.67
CA THR A 11 -14.97 6.66 25.96
C THR A 11 -16.21 7.56 26.12
N GLN A 12 -17.16 7.13 26.96
CA GLN A 12 -18.50 7.71 27.09
C GLN A 12 -18.59 9.07 27.83
N SER A 13 -19.62 9.86 27.49
CA SER A 13 -20.36 10.71 28.45
C SER A 13 -21.85 10.84 28.04
N ASP A 14 -22.69 11.35 28.94
CA ASP A 14 -24.14 11.06 29.07
C ASP A 14 -25.15 11.84 28.19
N ARG A 15 -26.42 11.38 28.24
CA ARG A 15 -27.67 11.88 27.62
C ARG A 15 -28.10 13.29 28.14
N THR A 16 -29.09 14.05 27.64
CA THR A 16 -30.50 13.69 27.28
C THR A 16 -31.32 14.87 26.63
N GLU A 17 -32.37 14.56 25.85
CA GLU A 17 -33.69 15.26 25.70
C GLU A 17 -33.93 16.61 24.93
N MET A 18 -34.04 16.53 23.60
CA MET A 18 -35.26 16.68 22.75
C MET A 18 -36.42 17.69 23.05
N THR A 19 -36.80 18.54 22.06
CA THR A 19 -38.22 18.73 21.56
C THR A 19 -38.36 19.63 20.30
N SER A 20 -38.92 19.04 19.22
CA SER A 20 -39.81 19.54 18.11
C SER A 20 -40.27 21.02 18.05
N HIS A 21 -40.63 21.70 16.93
CA HIS A 21 -40.82 21.46 15.47
C HIS A 21 -41.32 22.81 14.81
N PRO A 22 -41.73 22.98 13.50
CA PRO A 22 -41.67 22.14 12.27
C PRO A 22 -41.14 22.85 10.96
N GLU A 23 -40.96 22.05 9.88
CA GLU A 23 -41.04 22.40 8.41
C GLU A 23 -40.09 23.48 7.81
N ASN A 24 -39.35 23.31 6.70
CA ASN A 24 -39.21 22.29 5.61
C ASN A 24 -38.02 22.74 4.68
N PRO A 25 -37.42 21.98 3.72
CA PRO A 25 -37.18 20.54 3.54
C PRO A 25 -35.67 20.14 3.67
N ALA A 26 -35.36 18.89 4.04
CA ALA A 26 -33.99 18.46 4.38
C ALA A 26 -33.27 17.60 3.31
N VAL A 27 -31.94 17.59 3.35
CA VAL A 27 -31.06 16.67 2.61
C VAL A 27 -30.77 15.46 3.51
N ASP A 28 -31.22 14.27 3.10
CA ASP A 28 -31.13 13.05 3.93
C ASP A 28 -29.70 12.50 4.04
N THR A 29 -28.94 13.02 5.01
CA THR A 29 -27.88 12.24 5.66
C THR A 29 -28.53 11.10 6.45
N LEU A 30 -28.46 9.87 5.92
CA LEU A 30 -28.86 8.68 6.67
C LEU A 30 -27.92 8.46 7.86
N SER A 31 -28.32 8.98 9.02
CA SER A 31 -27.74 8.62 10.31
C SER A 31 -27.96 7.12 10.55
N ILE A 32 -26.92 6.32 10.32
CA ILE A 32 -26.92 4.90 10.71
C ILE A 32 -27.02 4.88 12.24
N GLY A 33 -28.12 4.32 12.74
CA GLY A 33 -28.35 4.18 14.17
C GLY A 33 -27.26 3.33 14.81
N THR A 34 -26.67 3.86 15.89
CA THR A 34 -25.83 3.11 16.83
C THR A 34 -26.66 2.07 17.57
N ASP A 35 -26.95 0.93 16.92
CA ASP A 35 -27.50 -0.25 17.61
C ASP A 35 -27.21 -1.58 16.91
N TRP A 36 -25.98 -1.70 16.38
CA TRP A 36 -25.38 -3.00 16.08
C TRP A 36 -23.98 -3.07 16.68
N THR A 37 -23.92 -3.18 18.01
CA THR A 37 -22.80 -3.88 18.65
C THR A 37 -22.82 -5.32 18.14
N THR A 38 -22.13 -5.57 17.03
CA THR A 38 -21.75 -6.92 16.66
C THR A 38 -21.06 -7.51 17.87
N ARG A 39 -21.65 -8.57 18.43
CA ARG A 39 -20.89 -9.48 19.30
C ARG A 39 -19.77 -10.05 18.45
N MET A 40 -18.63 -9.38 18.47
CA MET A 40 -17.37 -10.10 18.52
C MET A 40 -17.49 -10.95 19.77
N ASP A 41 -17.70 -12.25 19.61
CA ASP A 41 -17.40 -13.19 20.68
C ASP A 41 -15.88 -13.07 20.89
N GLN A 42 -15.52 -12.18 21.82
CA GLN A 42 -14.16 -12.01 22.29
C GLN A 42 -13.70 -13.38 22.75
N ALA A 43 -12.68 -13.94 22.11
CA ALA A 43 -12.22 -15.28 22.37
C ALA A 43 -11.60 -15.35 23.78
N GLU A 44 -12.44 -15.61 24.78
CA GLU A 44 -12.02 -15.76 26.18
C GLU A 44 -11.22 -17.05 26.34
N ILE A 45 -9.90 -16.99 26.13
CA ILE A 45 -8.98 -18.12 26.33
C ILE A 45 -8.87 -18.41 27.85
N PRO A 46 -9.35 -19.55 28.35
CA PRO A 46 -9.39 -19.82 29.78
C PRO A 46 -8.10 -20.49 30.26
N LEU A 47 -7.31 -19.79 31.09
CA LEU A 47 -6.22 -20.40 31.84
C LEU A 47 -6.76 -21.48 32.81
N ARG A 48 -6.24 -22.71 32.69
CA ARG A 48 -6.48 -23.82 33.62
C ARG A 48 -5.20 -24.64 33.83
N VAL A 49 -4.65 -24.56 35.03
CA VAL A 49 -3.46 -25.32 35.46
C VAL A 49 -3.81 -26.78 35.77
N GLN A 50 -2.95 -27.73 35.38
CA GLN A 50 -3.03 -29.11 35.87
C GLN A 50 -2.44 -29.22 37.29
N PRO A 51 -3.01 -30.05 38.19
CA PRO A 51 -2.43 -30.29 39.51
C PRO A 51 -1.04 -30.92 39.40
N ALA A 52 -0.08 -30.37 40.14
CA ALA A 52 1.34 -30.63 39.98
C ALA A 52 1.75 -32.11 40.05
N LYS A 53 2.53 -32.56 39.06
CA LYS A 53 3.59 -33.56 39.30
C LYS A 53 4.82 -32.85 39.86
N LYS A 54 5.58 -33.54 40.69
CA LYS A 54 6.81 -33.02 41.30
C LYS A 54 7.81 -32.59 40.23
N VAL A 55 8.01 -31.28 40.08
CA VAL A 55 9.18 -30.72 39.40
C VAL A 55 10.42 -31.11 40.22
N THR A 56 11.55 -31.30 39.54
CA THR A 56 12.89 -31.28 40.12
C THR A 56 13.21 -29.89 40.70
N SER A 57 14.43 -29.64 41.21
CA SER A 57 14.74 -28.31 41.79
C SER A 57 14.46 -27.18 40.78
N GLU A 58 13.98 -26.04 41.27
CA GLU A 58 13.74 -24.84 40.43
C GLU A 58 15.02 -24.45 39.67
N ASP A 59 16.15 -24.45 40.40
CA ASP A 59 17.50 -24.21 39.87
C ASP A 59 17.93 -25.23 38.79
N ASP A 60 17.53 -26.50 38.92
CA ASP A 60 17.87 -27.55 37.94
C ASP A 60 17.07 -27.34 36.64
N THR A 61 15.81 -26.90 36.77
CA THR A 61 14.95 -26.58 35.63
C THR A 61 15.46 -25.35 34.90
N ILE A 62 15.84 -24.28 35.61
CA ILE A 62 16.47 -23.09 35.04
C ILE A 62 17.80 -23.45 34.36
N ARG A 63 18.64 -24.28 34.98
CA ARG A 63 19.89 -24.77 34.38
C ARG A 63 19.63 -25.55 33.08
N MET A 64 18.59 -26.38 33.04
CA MET A 64 18.18 -27.12 31.85
C MET A 64 17.73 -26.16 30.73
N LEU A 65 16.87 -25.17 31.03
CA LEU A 65 16.43 -24.17 30.06
C LEU A 65 17.58 -23.28 29.54
N ARG A 66 18.58 -22.98 30.36
CA ARG A 66 19.84 -22.34 29.90
C ARG A 66 20.67 -23.26 29.01
N GLY A 67 20.68 -24.56 29.29
CA GLY A 67 21.24 -25.56 28.40
C GLY A 67 20.56 -25.55 27.03
N PHE A 68 19.22 -25.51 27.00
CA PHE A 68 18.44 -25.45 25.77
C PHE A 68 18.74 -24.17 24.98
N TYR A 69 18.71 -23.01 25.66
CA TYR A 69 19.03 -21.72 25.06
C TYR A 69 20.38 -21.73 24.33
N LEU A 70 21.40 -22.34 24.95
CA LEU A 70 22.76 -22.46 24.41
C LEU A 70 22.94 -23.62 23.41
N GLY A 71 21.88 -24.31 23.00
CA GLY A 71 21.94 -25.41 22.03
C GLY A 71 22.65 -26.67 22.55
N ASN A 72 22.61 -26.94 23.86
CA ASN A 72 23.28 -28.11 24.44
C ASN A 72 22.51 -29.41 24.11
N PRO A 73 23.09 -30.36 23.34
CA PRO A 73 22.43 -31.60 22.94
C PRO A 73 22.22 -32.60 24.08
N ALA A 74 22.76 -32.34 25.27
CA ALA A 74 22.52 -33.15 26.48
C ALA A 74 21.23 -32.76 27.22
N VAL A 75 20.47 -31.79 26.73
CA VAL A 75 19.14 -31.43 27.26
C VAL A 75 18.12 -32.48 26.82
N PRO A 76 17.30 -33.05 27.73
CA PRO A 76 16.25 -33.97 27.34
C PRO A 76 15.18 -33.24 26.51
N GLU A 77 14.61 -33.92 25.52
CA GLU A 77 13.45 -33.40 24.81
C GLU A 77 12.28 -33.16 25.78
N PRO A 78 11.51 -32.06 25.60
CA PRO A 78 10.36 -31.75 26.45
C PRO A 78 9.26 -32.82 26.31
N GLU A 79 8.58 -33.17 27.42
CA GLU A 79 7.45 -34.12 27.41
C GLU A 79 6.31 -33.66 26.47
N ASP A 80 6.08 -32.35 26.36
CA ASP A 80 5.12 -31.69 25.46
C ASP A 80 5.87 -30.95 24.32
N ALA A 81 6.58 -31.68 23.45
CA ALA A 81 7.30 -31.09 22.32
C ALA A 81 6.44 -30.14 21.47
N VAL A 82 7.08 -29.06 20.96
CA VAL A 82 6.39 -28.06 20.14
C VAL A 82 6.04 -28.68 18.78
N ASP A 83 4.76 -28.64 18.47
CA ASP A 83 4.12 -29.22 17.30
C ASP A 83 3.01 -28.30 16.76
N GLY A 84 2.25 -28.77 15.77
CA GLY A 84 1.17 -28.01 15.13
C GLY A 84 0.02 -27.58 16.05
N ARG A 85 -0.02 -28.08 17.30
CA ARG A 85 -0.99 -27.60 18.31
C ARG A 85 -0.56 -26.27 18.91
N TYR A 86 0.67 -25.82 18.72
CA TYR A 86 1.11 -24.48 19.12
C TYR A 86 0.89 -23.47 17.99
N LEU A 87 0.31 -22.32 18.34
CA LEU A 87 0.25 -21.14 17.48
C LEU A 87 0.73 -19.91 18.27
N PRO A 88 1.21 -18.83 17.63
CA PRO A 88 1.43 -17.54 18.27
C PRO A 88 0.17 -17.07 18.99
N ALA A 89 0.31 -16.37 20.13
CA ALA A 89 -0.84 -15.96 20.94
C ALA A 89 -1.89 -15.16 20.14
N PHE A 90 -1.43 -14.28 19.25
CA PHE A 90 -2.28 -13.49 18.34
C PHE A 90 -3.11 -14.33 17.36
N LEU A 91 -2.68 -15.56 17.03
CA LEU A 91 -3.33 -16.41 16.04
C LEU A 91 -4.28 -17.45 16.64
N GLY A 92 -4.39 -17.50 17.98
CA GLY A 92 -5.35 -18.37 18.69
C GLY A 92 -6.80 -18.27 18.20
N PRO A 93 -7.37 -17.07 17.99
CA PRO A 93 -8.75 -16.92 17.49
C PRO A 93 -8.97 -17.46 16.07
N TYR A 94 -7.91 -17.67 15.27
CA TYR A 94 -7.99 -18.10 13.88
C TYR A 94 -7.73 -19.61 13.69
N ARG A 95 -7.51 -20.36 14.78
CA ARG A 95 -7.22 -21.81 14.77
C ARG A 95 -8.31 -22.63 14.06
N ASP A 96 -9.57 -22.38 14.38
CA ASP A 96 -10.69 -23.21 13.93
C ASP A 96 -11.23 -22.82 12.53
N GLY A 97 -10.44 -22.09 11.73
CA GLY A 97 -10.85 -21.67 10.39
C GLY A 97 -12.07 -20.74 10.37
N ALA A 98 -12.32 -20.02 11.46
CA ALA A 98 -13.38 -19.00 11.53
C ALA A 98 -13.27 -18.08 10.30
N PRO A 99 -14.38 -17.78 9.59
CA PRO A 99 -14.34 -17.22 8.25
C PRO A 99 -13.68 -15.84 8.24
N LEU A 100 -12.39 -15.84 7.91
CA LEU A 100 -11.55 -14.67 7.92
C LEU A 100 -11.94 -13.77 6.75
N ARG A 101 -12.40 -12.55 7.02
CA ARG A 101 -12.69 -11.61 5.94
C ARG A 101 -11.39 -11.07 5.36
N HIS A 102 -11.06 -11.54 4.16
CA HIS A 102 -9.86 -11.21 3.40
C HIS A 102 -10.21 -10.61 2.03
N ASP A 103 -9.22 -10.05 1.33
CA ASP A 103 -9.41 -9.40 0.02
C ASP A 103 -9.94 -10.33 -1.09
N TYR A 104 -9.67 -11.63 -0.97
CA TYR A 104 -10.03 -12.65 -1.97
C TYR A 104 -11.49 -13.15 -1.84
N PRO A 105 -12.08 -13.73 -2.90
CA PRO A 105 -11.59 -13.73 -4.27
C PRO A 105 -11.53 -12.32 -4.88
N LEU A 106 -10.55 -12.06 -5.75
CA LEU A 106 -10.47 -10.79 -6.46
C LEU A 106 -11.41 -10.80 -7.66
N PHE A 107 -12.17 -9.73 -7.86
CA PHE A 107 -12.90 -9.53 -9.10
C PHE A 107 -11.96 -8.99 -10.18
N LEU A 108 -11.77 -9.77 -11.25
CA LEU A 108 -11.09 -9.38 -12.48
C LEU A 108 -12.15 -8.97 -13.50
N ALA A 109 -12.25 -7.69 -13.84
CA ALA A 109 -13.16 -7.21 -14.87
C ALA A 109 -12.83 -7.86 -16.24
N ASP A 110 -13.85 -8.05 -17.08
CA ASP A 110 -13.63 -8.34 -18.48
C ASP A 110 -12.99 -7.11 -19.13
N ILE A 111 -11.83 -7.32 -19.72
CA ILE A 111 -11.09 -6.25 -20.37
C ILE A 111 -11.96 -5.68 -21.49
N ASP A 112 -12.61 -6.52 -22.31
CA ASP A 112 -13.34 -6.08 -23.51
C ASP A 112 -14.57 -5.19 -23.21
N VAL A 113 -15.05 -5.17 -21.96
CA VAL A 113 -16.15 -4.29 -21.53
C VAL A 113 -15.61 -2.94 -21.00
N ALA A 114 -15.63 -1.95 -21.89
CA ALA A 114 -15.51 -0.49 -21.70
C ALA A 114 -15.00 0.10 -20.35
N ASN A 115 -13.91 0.89 -20.42
CA ASN A 115 -13.59 2.05 -19.56
C ASN A 115 -13.83 1.96 -18.03
N SER A 116 -13.61 0.80 -17.41
CA SER A 116 -13.47 0.73 -15.95
C SER A 116 -12.29 1.59 -15.48
N PRO A 117 -12.47 2.51 -14.52
CA PRO A 117 -11.36 3.34 -14.00
C PRO A 117 -10.40 2.49 -13.17
N GLY A 118 -9.09 2.55 -13.50
CA GLY A 118 -8.05 1.75 -12.85
C GLY A 118 -7.73 0.45 -13.59
N HIS A 119 -7.02 -0.47 -12.94
CA HIS A 119 -6.45 -1.67 -13.56
C HIS A 119 -7.41 -2.86 -13.69
N GLY A 120 -8.72 -2.66 -13.51
CA GLY A 120 -9.73 -3.72 -13.66
C GLY A 120 -9.77 -4.80 -12.56
N VAL A 121 -8.93 -4.71 -11.52
CA VAL A 121 -8.85 -5.69 -10.43
C VAL A 121 -9.31 -5.07 -9.10
N PHE A 122 -10.27 -5.72 -8.44
CA PHE A 122 -10.90 -5.23 -7.21
C PHE A 122 -10.94 -6.33 -6.13
N PRO A 123 -10.65 -6.04 -4.85
CA PRO A 123 -10.91 -6.97 -3.76
C PRO A 123 -12.41 -7.15 -3.55
N LEU A 124 -12.87 -8.34 -3.16
CA LEU A 124 -14.30 -8.58 -2.87
C LEU A 124 -14.84 -7.65 -1.76
N PRO A 125 -14.14 -7.46 -0.62
CA PRO A 125 -14.53 -6.51 0.42
C PRO A 125 -14.89 -5.10 -0.09
N GLY A 126 -16.18 -4.79 -0.05
CA GLY A 126 -16.70 -3.47 -0.43
C GLY A 126 -16.78 -3.18 -1.93
N PHE A 127 -16.52 -4.16 -2.80
CA PHE A 127 -16.72 -4.05 -4.24
C PHE A 127 -18.17 -3.70 -4.59
N PHE A 128 -19.13 -4.39 -3.98
CA PHE A 128 -20.57 -4.18 -4.23
C PHE A 128 -21.07 -2.79 -3.80
N ASN A 129 -20.47 -2.17 -2.78
CA ASN A 129 -20.83 -0.82 -2.33
C ASN A 129 -20.69 0.21 -3.47
N GLY A 130 -19.72 0.03 -4.38
CA GLY A 130 -19.53 0.89 -5.54
C GLY A 130 -20.56 0.64 -6.66
N LEU A 131 -21.13 -0.56 -6.74
CA LEU A 131 -22.18 -0.91 -7.71
C LEU A 131 -23.58 -0.51 -7.25
N MET A 132 -23.78 -0.37 -5.93
CA MET A 132 -25.08 -0.09 -5.31
C MET A 132 -25.45 1.41 -5.20
N VAL A 133 -24.57 2.32 -5.64
CA VAL A 133 -24.75 3.78 -5.49
C VAL A 133 -26.06 4.30 -6.11
N ASP A 134 -26.53 3.69 -7.20
CA ASP A 134 -27.76 4.10 -7.92
C ASP A 134 -29.04 3.38 -7.44
N PHE A 135 -28.99 2.58 -6.35
CA PHE A 135 -30.10 1.70 -6.00
C PHE A 135 -31.23 2.44 -5.27
N GLU A 136 -32.49 2.00 -5.47
CA GLU A 136 -33.62 2.52 -4.70
C GLU A 136 -33.45 2.21 -3.20
N GLN A 137 -33.64 3.22 -2.34
CA GLN A 137 -33.38 3.19 -0.89
C GLN A 137 -33.91 1.94 -0.16
N LYS A 138 -35.05 1.39 -0.57
CA LYS A 138 -35.65 0.20 0.07
C LYS A 138 -34.95 -1.10 -0.33
N SER A 139 -34.63 -1.26 -1.62
CA SER A 139 -33.96 -2.43 -2.17
C SER A 139 -32.46 -2.43 -1.83
N ALA A 140 -31.85 -1.24 -1.73
CA ALA A 140 -30.47 -1.07 -1.27
C ALA A 140 -30.29 -1.56 0.17
N ARG A 141 -31.10 -1.05 1.10
CA ARG A 141 -30.93 -1.28 2.54
C ARG A 141 -30.95 -2.76 2.95
N LEU A 142 -31.92 -3.53 2.46
CA LEU A 142 -32.05 -4.95 2.83
C LEU A 142 -30.93 -5.81 2.21
N LEU A 143 -30.38 -5.37 1.05
CA LEU A 143 -29.19 -5.99 0.46
C LEU A 143 -27.90 -5.60 1.22
N GLU A 144 -27.75 -4.34 1.66
CA GLU A 144 -26.65 -3.86 2.51
C GLU A 144 -26.56 -4.65 3.82
N GLU A 145 -27.70 -4.86 4.50
CA GLU A 145 -27.81 -5.65 5.74
C GLU A 145 -27.39 -7.14 5.54
N HIS A 146 -27.28 -7.63 4.31
CA HIS A 146 -26.88 -9.00 3.98
C HIS A 146 -25.61 -9.11 3.12
N LEU A 147 -24.98 -7.99 2.77
CA LEU A 147 -23.82 -7.94 1.88
C LEU A 147 -22.63 -8.77 2.41
N VAL A 148 -22.34 -8.71 3.72
CA VAL A 148 -21.28 -9.51 4.34
C VAL A 148 -21.57 -11.01 4.28
N ARG A 149 -22.85 -11.42 4.31
CA ARG A 149 -23.25 -12.82 4.14
C ARG A 149 -23.14 -13.26 2.68
N LEU A 150 -23.46 -12.37 1.74
CA LEU A 150 -23.25 -12.59 0.30
C LEU A 150 -21.76 -12.75 -0.02
N GLU A 151 -20.89 -11.86 0.49
CA GLU A 151 -19.43 -11.97 0.35
C GLU A 151 -18.93 -13.34 0.84
N ARG A 152 -19.38 -13.80 2.02
CA ARG A 152 -19.02 -15.13 2.55
C ARG A 152 -19.49 -16.26 1.62
N HIS A 153 -20.73 -16.21 1.13
CA HIS A 153 -21.24 -17.23 0.20
C HIS A 153 -20.56 -17.19 -1.17
N ILE A 154 -19.97 -16.06 -1.59
CA ILE A 154 -19.10 -15.98 -2.77
C ILE A 154 -17.77 -16.69 -2.51
N VAL A 155 -17.12 -16.48 -1.35
CA VAL A 155 -15.90 -17.22 -0.97
C VAL A 155 -16.17 -18.73 -0.96
N GLU A 156 -17.27 -19.16 -0.32
CA GLU A 156 -17.71 -20.56 -0.30
C GLU A 156 -18.01 -21.09 -1.72
N ALA A 157 -18.73 -20.34 -2.56
CA ALA A 157 -19.11 -20.76 -3.91
C ALA A 157 -17.93 -20.82 -4.90
N VAL A 158 -16.86 -20.04 -4.68
CA VAL A 158 -15.60 -20.19 -5.41
C VAL A 158 -14.88 -21.45 -4.93
N ALA A 159 -14.68 -21.64 -3.62
CA ALA A 159 -14.03 -22.85 -3.09
C ALA A 159 -14.75 -24.16 -3.50
N GLN A 160 -16.08 -24.17 -3.50
CA GLN A 160 -16.90 -25.34 -3.89
C GLN A 160 -16.97 -25.59 -5.40
N GLY A 161 -16.53 -24.66 -6.25
CA GLY A 161 -16.62 -24.76 -7.71
C GLY A 161 -15.81 -25.92 -8.33
N HIS A 162 -15.02 -26.62 -7.53
CA HIS A 162 -14.04 -27.63 -7.93
C HIS A 162 -14.45 -29.08 -7.61
N GLY A 163 -15.54 -29.28 -6.86
CA GLY A 163 -15.95 -30.62 -6.41
C GLY A 163 -16.85 -31.43 -7.35
N ASN A 164 -17.04 -30.99 -8.61
CA ASN A 164 -18.15 -31.48 -9.46
C ASN A 164 -17.77 -31.69 -10.95
N THR A 165 -16.54 -32.11 -11.24
CA THR A 165 -16.12 -32.59 -12.56
C THR A 165 -15.86 -34.10 -12.53
N ASP A 166 -16.87 -34.85 -12.98
CA ASP A 166 -16.89 -36.22 -13.53
C ASP A 166 -15.72 -37.20 -13.23
N ASP A 167 -16.03 -38.21 -12.38
CA ASP A 167 -15.75 -39.67 -12.38
C ASP A 167 -14.46 -40.30 -12.97
N ASP A 168 -13.53 -39.56 -13.58
CA ASP A 168 -12.20 -40.04 -13.97
C ASP A 168 -11.19 -39.71 -12.86
N GLY A 169 -10.72 -40.74 -12.16
CA GLY A 169 -9.92 -40.65 -10.92
C GLY A 169 -8.49 -40.10 -11.05
N ALA A 170 -8.34 -38.90 -11.61
CA ALA A 170 -7.21 -38.02 -11.34
C ALA A 170 -7.58 -37.13 -10.14
N GLU A 171 -6.90 -37.32 -9.01
CA GLU A 171 -7.02 -36.45 -7.84
C GLU A 171 -6.51 -35.06 -8.23
N GLY A 172 -7.46 -34.14 -8.50
CA GLY A 172 -7.18 -32.89 -9.21
C GLY A 172 -6.50 -31.83 -8.35
N GLU A 173 -5.45 -31.20 -8.89
CA GLU A 173 -4.66 -30.14 -8.24
C GLU A 173 -5.56 -29.02 -7.65
N GLU A 174 -5.33 -28.68 -6.38
CA GLU A 174 -6.18 -27.73 -5.63
C GLU A 174 -5.97 -26.24 -6.00
N ASP A 175 -4.94 -25.88 -6.79
CA ASP A 175 -4.62 -24.48 -7.14
C ASP A 175 -5.53 -23.95 -8.26
N SER A 176 -6.66 -23.40 -7.83
CA SER A 176 -7.84 -23.11 -8.64
C SER A 176 -7.74 -21.85 -9.51
N GLY A 177 -8.20 -21.93 -10.76
CA GLY A 177 -8.25 -20.80 -11.70
C GLY A 177 -9.46 -19.85 -11.52
N PRO A 178 -9.52 -18.73 -12.26
CA PRO A 178 -10.62 -17.76 -12.20
C PRO A 178 -11.96 -18.36 -12.67
N GLN A 179 -13.03 -18.10 -11.92
CA GLN A 179 -14.39 -18.56 -12.25
C GLN A 179 -15.28 -17.41 -12.74
N ASP A 180 -16.24 -17.68 -13.63
CA ASP A 180 -17.19 -16.67 -14.12
C ASP A 180 -17.96 -16.01 -12.97
N ALA A 181 -17.91 -14.68 -12.91
CA ALA A 181 -18.46 -13.94 -11.78
C ALA A 181 -20.00 -13.99 -11.72
N GLY A 182 -20.67 -14.12 -12.87
CA GLY A 182 -22.12 -14.27 -12.94
C GLY A 182 -22.58 -15.62 -12.37
N ALA A 183 -21.93 -16.71 -12.79
CA ALA A 183 -22.21 -18.06 -12.30
C ALA A 183 -21.91 -18.21 -10.80
N VAL A 184 -20.82 -17.61 -10.30
CA VAL A 184 -20.51 -17.59 -8.86
C VAL A 184 -21.56 -16.78 -8.09
N LEU A 185 -21.96 -15.60 -8.58
CA LEU A 185 -22.98 -14.77 -7.94
C LEU A 185 -24.36 -15.45 -7.91
N GLU A 186 -24.73 -16.22 -8.94
CA GLU A 186 -25.94 -17.05 -8.93
C GLU A 186 -25.91 -18.09 -7.80
N ARG A 187 -24.82 -18.86 -7.67
CA ARG A 187 -24.67 -19.87 -6.61
C ARG A 187 -24.69 -19.23 -5.22
N ALA A 188 -23.97 -18.13 -5.03
CA ALA A 188 -23.94 -17.40 -3.77
C ALA A 188 -25.31 -16.80 -3.40
N THR A 189 -26.07 -16.29 -4.39
CA THR A 189 -27.45 -15.81 -4.22
C THR A 189 -28.38 -16.92 -3.76
N GLN A 190 -28.31 -18.11 -4.39
CA GLN A 190 -29.11 -19.27 -3.99
C GLN A 190 -28.77 -19.73 -2.56
N ALA A 191 -27.48 -19.79 -2.22
CA ALA A 191 -27.02 -20.14 -0.87
C ALA A 191 -27.48 -19.12 0.19
N LEU A 192 -27.40 -17.82 -0.11
CA LEU A 192 -27.86 -16.75 0.77
C LEU A 192 -29.36 -16.87 1.07
N LEU A 193 -30.20 -16.99 0.02
CA LEU A 193 -31.65 -17.13 0.15
C LEU A 193 -32.03 -18.40 0.92
N ALA A 194 -31.33 -19.52 0.68
CA ALA A 194 -31.51 -20.76 1.42
C ALA A 194 -31.08 -20.65 2.90
N SER A 195 -30.08 -19.83 3.23
CA SER A 195 -29.65 -19.62 4.61
C SER A 195 -30.64 -18.78 5.43
N LEU A 196 -31.22 -17.73 4.81
CA LEU A 196 -31.95 -16.68 5.50
C LEU A 196 -33.39 -17.07 5.89
N HIS A 197 -34.04 -17.93 5.11
CA HIS A 197 -35.48 -18.26 5.27
C HIS A 197 -36.40 -17.02 5.44
N PRO A 198 -36.27 -15.96 4.59
CA PRO A 198 -36.99 -14.69 4.77
C PRO A 198 -38.50 -14.82 4.54
N GLY A 199 -39.27 -13.86 5.07
CA GLY A 199 -40.70 -13.75 4.78
C GLY A 199 -40.96 -13.44 3.30
N GLU A 200 -42.16 -13.75 2.80
CA GLU A 200 -42.49 -13.68 1.36
C GLU A 200 -42.20 -12.30 0.73
N ALA A 201 -42.55 -11.21 1.42
CA ALA A 201 -42.29 -9.84 0.96
C ALA A 201 -40.82 -9.39 1.12
N GLU A 202 -40.10 -9.88 2.13
CA GLU A 202 -38.66 -9.61 2.32
C GLU A 202 -37.85 -10.36 1.26
N ARG A 203 -38.28 -11.57 0.92
CA ARG A 203 -37.71 -12.41 -0.12
C ARG A 203 -37.83 -11.74 -1.49
N GLU A 204 -39.02 -11.25 -1.85
CA GLU A 204 -39.25 -10.54 -3.11
C GLU A 204 -38.36 -9.29 -3.23
N GLN A 205 -38.19 -8.53 -2.14
CA GLN A 205 -37.30 -7.37 -2.09
C GLN A 205 -35.82 -7.75 -2.23
N LEU A 206 -35.37 -8.80 -1.54
CA LEU A 206 -33.98 -9.29 -1.63
C LEU A 206 -33.68 -9.86 -3.02
N GLU A 207 -34.59 -10.65 -3.59
CA GLU A 207 -34.45 -11.20 -4.95
C GLU A 207 -34.41 -10.06 -6.00
N ALA A 208 -35.23 -9.02 -5.85
CA ALA A 208 -35.16 -7.83 -6.71
C ALA A 208 -33.82 -7.07 -6.58
N GLY A 209 -33.32 -6.87 -5.35
CA GLY A 209 -32.02 -6.25 -5.10
C GLY A 209 -30.85 -7.05 -5.68
N LEU A 210 -30.88 -8.38 -5.55
CA LEU A 210 -29.86 -9.28 -6.10
C LEU A 210 -29.92 -9.37 -7.64
N MET A 211 -31.10 -9.28 -8.25
CA MET A 211 -31.22 -9.15 -9.71
C MET A 211 -30.61 -7.83 -10.22
N LEU A 212 -30.90 -6.69 -9.56
CA LEU A 212 -30.29 -5.41 -9.90
C LEU A 212 -28.76 -5.44 -9.73
N LEU A 213 -28.25 -6.08 -8.67
CA LEU A 213 -26.82 -6.28 -8.46
C LEU A 213 -26.17 -7.08 -9.59
N ARG A 214 -26.84 -8.14 -10.05
CA ARG A 214 -26.39 -8.95 -11.18
C ARG A 214 -26.40 -8.20 -12.51
N GLU A 215 -27.42 -7.36 -12.76
CA GLU A 215 -27.50 -6.53 -13.97
C GLU A 215 -26.42 -5.43 -14.00
N LYS A 216 -26.07 -4.88 -12.83
CA LYS A 216 -25.02 -3.87 -12.67
C LYS A 216 -23.60 -4.46 -12.60
N LEU A 217 -23.46 -5.76 -12.32
CA LEU A 217 -22.16 -6.43 -12.29
C LEU A 217 -21.53 -6.40 -13.70
N PRO A 218 -20.35 -5.79 -13.89
CA PRO A 218 -19.64 -5.90 -15.16
C PRO A 218 -19.27 -7.37 -15.42
N ARG A 219 -19.12 -7.74 -16.69
CA ARG A 219 -18.53 -9.05 -17.02
C ARG A 219 -17.15 -9.17 -16.38
N GLY A 220 -16.77 -10.38 -15.99
CA GLY A 220 -15.51 -10.62 -15.29
C GLY A 220 -15.49 -11.97 -14.57
N TRP A 221 -14.43 -12.20 -13.81
CA TRP A 221 -14.14 -13.45 -13.13
C TRP A 221 -13.74 -13.21 -11.67
N PHE A 222 -14.12 -14.12 -10.78
CA PHE A 222 -13.58 -14.19 -9.42
C PHE A 222 -12.34 -15.08 -9.41
N LEU A 223 -11.19 -14.49 -9.06
CA LEU A 223 -9.91 -15.14 -8.87
C LEU A 223 -9.75 -15.57 -7.39
N PRO A 224 -9.70 -16.86 -7.05
CA PRO A 224 -9.41 -17.31 -5.68
C PRO A 224 -8.02 -16.91 -5.19
N PHE A 225 -7.79 -17.09 -3.88
CA PHE A 225 -6.43 -17.06 -3.33
C PHE A 225 -5.71 -18.35 -3.75
N SER A 226 -4.61 -18.23 -4.49
CA SER A 226 -3.86 -19.34 -5.08
C SER A 226 -2.41 -18.93 -5.35
N ARG A 227 -1.48 -19.88 -5.49
CA ARG A 227 -0.08 -19.56 -5.88
C ARG A 227 0.00 -19.06 -7.32
N ARG A 228 -0.95 -19.46 -8.18
CA ARG A 228 -1.17 -18.93 -9.54
C ARG A 228 -1.75 -17.51 -9.59
N ALA A 229 -2.32 -16.97 -8.50
CA ALA A 229 -2.99 -15.66 -8.50
C ALA A 229 -2.13 -14.47 -9.01
N PRO A 230 -0.84 -14.34 -8.64
CA PRO A 230 0.04 -13.30 -9.19
C PRO A 230 0.19 -13.36 -10.71
N LEU A 231 0.22 -14.55 -11.31
CA LEU A 231 0.31 -14.73 -12.76
C LEU A 231 -0.99 -14.31 -13.44
N HIS A 232 -2.16 -14.62 -12.87
CA HIS A 232 -3.45 -14.12 -13.37
C HIS A 232 -3.53 -12.58 -13.30
N ILE A 233 -3.10 -11.98 -12.20
CA ILE A 233 -3.06 -10.52 -12.01
C ILE A 233 -2.14 -9.88 -13.06
N LEU A 234 -0.90 -10.38 -13.22
CA LEU A 234 0.05 -9.87 -14.22
C LEU A 234 -0.49 -10.02 -15.65
N THR A 235 -1.11 -11.16 -15.97
CA THR A 235 -1.76 -11.41 -17.27
C THR A 235 -2.85 -10.39 -17.55
N HIS A 236 -3.70 -10.09 -16.55
CA HIS A 236 -4.77 -9.11 -16.66
C HIS A 236 -4.22 -7.70 -16.89
N VAL A 237 -3.28 -7.23 -16.05
CA VAL A 237 -2.69 -5.89 -16.15
C VAL A 237 -1.94 -5.70 -17.48
N ALA A 238 -1.21 -6.72 -17.95
CA ALA A 238 -0.52 -6.69 -19.23
C ALA A 238 -1.50 -6.55 -20.42
N LYS A 239 -2.57 -7.35 -20.44
CA LYS A 239 -3.64 -7.26 -21.47
C LYS A 239 -4.36 -5.92 -21.42
N TYR A 240 -4.71 -5.43 -20.23
CA TYR A 240 -5.38 -4.14 -20.04
C TYR A 240 -4.55 -2.99 -20.62
N ARG A 241 -3.28 -2.88 -20.17
CA ARG A 241 -2.30 -1.88 -20.64
C ARG A 241 -2.11 -1.93 -22.15
N PHE A 242 -1.90 -3.12 -22.71
CA PHE A 242 -1.69 -3.31 -24.14
C PHE A 242 -2.87 -2.78 -24.95
N ARG A 243 -4.10 -3.16 -24.58
CA ARG A 243 -5.32 -2.76 -25.30
C ARG A 243 -5.50 -1.24 -25.33
N THR A 244 -5.31 -0.56 -24.19
CA THR A 244 -5.46 0.90 -24.10
C THR A 244 -4.58 1.61 -25.13
N ARG A 245 -3.31 1.18 -25.30
CA ARG A 245 -2.44 1.79 -26.32
C ARG A 245 -2.69 1.26 -27.74
N HIS A 246 -2.98 -0.02 -27.90
CA HIS A 246 -3.11 -0.65 -29.21
C HIS A 246 -4.16 0.02 -30.10
N ALA A 247 -5.31 0.42 -29.53
CA ALA A 247 -6.34 1.13 -30.27
C ALA A 247 -5.89 2.53 -30.77
N GLU A 248 -5.12 3.26 -29.98
CA GLU A 248 -4.55 4.56 -30.37
C GLU A 248 -3.54 4.38 -31.51
N THR A 249 -2.60 3.44 -31.35
CA THR A 249 -1.57 3.16 -32.36
C THR A 249 -2.18 2.69 -33.68
N LEU A 250 -3.23 1.86 -33.68
CA LEU A 250 -3.90 1.47 -34.94
C LEU A 250 -4.55 2.65 -35.67
N ASN A 251 -5.15 3.59 -34.94
CA ASN A 251 -5.70 4.82 -35.53
C ASN A 251 -4.58 5.70 -36.12
N GLU A 252 -3.45 5.82 -35.43
CA GLU A 252 -2.28 6.55 -35.91
C GLU A 252 -1.68 5.90 -37.17
N VAL A 253 -1.49 4.57 -37.18
CA VAL A 253 -1.04 3.79 -38.35
C VAL A 253 -1.97 4.01 -39.55
N ALA A 254 -3.29 3.93 -39.34
CA ALA A 254 -4.28 4.15 -40.41
C ALA A 254 -4.24 5.59 -40.96
N HIS A 255 -4.07 6.59 -40.09
CA HIS A 255 -3.91 7.99 -40.48
C HIS A 255 -2.62 8.20 -41.30
N LEU A 256 -1.48 7.67 -40.83
CA LEU A 256 -0.20 7.76 -41.52
C LEU A 256 -0.23 7.06 -42.90
N ALA A 257 -0.77 5.84 -42.97
CA ALA A 257 -0.93 5.11 -44.23
C ALA A 257 -1.84 5.87 -45.22
N THR A 258 -2.97 6.42 -44.75
CA THR A 258 -3.87 7.23 -45.57
C THR A 258 -3.17 8.48 -46.11
N GLY A 259 -2.39 9.18 -45.28
CA GLY A 259 -1.59 10.33 -45.69
C GLY A 259 -0.54 9.99 -46.74
N LEU A 260 0.22 8.90 -46.54
CA LEU A 260 1.27 8.48 -47.47
C LEU A 260 0.70 8.04 -48.83
N ASN A 261 -0.44 7.33 -48.84
CA ASN A 261 -1.15 7.00 -50.06
C ASN A 261 -1.62 8.26 -50.80
N ALA A 262 -2.22 9.23 -50.09
CA ALA A 262 -2.61 10.50 -50.67
C ALA A 262 -1.40 11.26 -51.27
N LEU A 263 -0.24 11.23 -50.62
CA LEU A 263 1.00 11.83 -51.12
C LEU A 263 1.49 11.15 -52.41
N LEU A 264 1.41 9.82 -52.50
CA LEU A 264 1.74 9.07 -53.72
C LEU A 264 0.76 9.35 -54.86
N GLU A 265 -0.55 9.42 -54.61
CA GLU A 265 -1.55 9.79 -55.62
C GLU A 265 -1.34 11.24 -56.11
N MET A 266 -1.01 12.17 -55.22
CA MET A 266 -0.66 13.54 -55.59
C MET A 266 0.63 13.67 -56.41
N ASP A 267 1.56 12.70 -56.32
CA ASP A 267 2.75 12.66 -57.18
C ASP A 267 2.46 11.97 -58.53
N LYS A 268 1.66 10.88 -58.53
CA LYS A 268 1.14 10.27 -59.77
C LYS A 268 0.38 11.28 -60.61
N ALA A 269 -0.49 12.09 -60.01
CA ALA A 269 -1.24 13.15 -60.70
C ALA A 269 -0.36 14.28 -61.28
N LYS A 270 0.94 14.34 -60.92
CA LYS A 270 1.94 15.25 -61.50
C LYS A 270 2.87 14.56 -62.50
N SER A 271 2.77 13.24 -62.67
CA SER A 271 3.63 12.49 -63.59
C SER A 271 3.20 12.69 -65.04
N ILE A 272 4.17 12.58 -65.96
CA ILE A 272 3.93 12.72 -67.40
C ILE A 272 2.99 11.61 -67.90
N GLU A 273 3.08 10.41 -67.31
CA GLU A 273 2.30 9.22 -67.67
C GLU A 273 0.80 9.39 -67.34
N ALA A 274 0.45 10.15 -66.29
CA ALA A 274 -0.93 10.47 -65.94
C ALA A 274 -1.55 11.57 -66.83
N ILE A 275 -0.71 12.26 -67.62
CA ILE A 275 -1.09 13.39 -68.48
C ILE A 275 -1.08 12.98 -69.98
N GLU A 276 -0.70 11.74 -70.31
CA GLU A 276 -0.76 11.25 -71.70
C GLU A 276 -2.20 11.31 -72.27
N PRO A 277 -2.41 11.90 -73.47
CA PRO A 277 -3.74 12.09 -74.05
C PRO A 277 -4.61 10.84 -74.19
N ARG A 278 -4.01 9.64 -74.22
CA ARG A 278 -4.73 8.36 -74.28
C ARG A 278 -5.47 8.03 -72.98
N MET A 279 -4.88 8.29 -71.82
CA MET A 279 -5.50 8.03 -70.52
C MET A 279 -6.68 8.99 -70.27
N VAL A 280 -6.57 10.23 -70.77
CA VAL A 280 -7.65 11.22 -70.73
C VAL A 280 -8.84 10.78 -71.59
N LEU A 281 -8.60 10.21 -72.78
CA LEU A 281 -9.66 9.67 -73.65
C LEU A 281 -10.44 8.51 -73.01
N ASP A 282 -9.76 7.54 -72.40
CA ASP A 282 -10.40 6.41 -71.71
C ASP A 282 -11.28 6.86 -70.53
N SER A 283 -10.92 7.96 -69.85
CA SER A 283 -11.66 8.49 -68.70
C SER A 283 -12.91 9.33 -69.06
N ILE A 284 -13.03 9.83 -70.29
CA ILE A 284 -14.19 10.62 -70.76
C ILE A 284 -15.26 9.73 -71.42
N GLY A 285 -14.90 8.48 -71.73
CA GLY A 285 -15.80 7.48 -72.31
C GLY A 285 -16.12 7.70 -73.79
N LEU A 286 -16.78 6.71 -74.40
CA LEU A 286 -16.98 6.55 -75.86
C LEU A 286 -17.71 7.69 -76.60
N GLY A 287 -18.10 8.77 -75.92
CA GLY A 287 -18.68 9.98 -76.52
C GLY A 287 -17.75 11.20 -76.56
N GLY A 288 -16.62 11.19 -75.85
CA GLY A 288 -15.75 12.35 -75.65
C GLY A 288 -15.06 12.87 -76.91
N GLU A 289 -14.64 11.95 -77.80
CA GLU A 289 -13.89 12.24 -79.04
C GLU A 289 -14.60 13.21 -80.01
N ARG A 290 -15.91 13.43 -79.86
CA ARG A 290 -16.69 14.34 -80.72
C ARG A 290 -16.65 15.81 -80.31
N PHE A 291 -16.18 16.14 -79.11
CA PHE A 291 -16.31 17.49 -78.54
C PHE A 291 -15.01 18.08 -77.98
N LEU A 292 -13.95 17.29 -77.84
CA LEU A 292 -12.65 17.72 -77.31
C LEU A 292 -11.53 17.25 -78.24
N ASP A 293 -10.66 18.19 -78.64
CA ASP A 293 -9.42 17.89 -79.37
C ASP A 293 -8.33 17.47 -78.36
N PRO A 294 -7.84 16.21 -78.40
CA PRO A 294 -6.85 15.72 -77.44
C PRO A 294 -5.51 16.45 -77.51
N LEU A 295 -5.12 16.97 -78.69
CA LEU A 295 -3.86 17.69 -78.87
C LEU A 295 -3.96 19.10 -78.26
N ALA A 296 -5.08 19.80 -78.50
CA ALA A 296 -5.33 21.10 -77.89
C ALA A 296 -5.48 21.02 -76.35
N LEU A 297 -5.97 19.90 -75.82
CA LEU A 297 -6.01 19.66 -74.37
C LEU A 297 -4.60 19.44 -73.79
N SER A 298 -3.74 18.71 -74.52
CA SER A 298 -2.35 18.45 -74.14
C SER A 298 -1.55 19.76 -73.99
N ASP A 299 -1.61 20.65 -74.99
CA ASP A 299 -0.93 21.96 -74.95
C ASP A 299 -1.39 22.81 -73.75
N LEU A 300 -2.67 22.70 -73.35
CA LEU A 300 -3.25 23.42 -72.22
C LEU A 300 -2.88 22.78 -70.86
N MET A 301 -2.57 21.48 -70.84
CA MET A 301 -2.11 20.75 -69.64
C MET A 301 -0.59 20.80 -69.41
N ASP A 302 0.22 21.03 -70.45
CA ASP A 302 1.66 21.36 -70.33
C ASP A 302 1.92 22.59 -69.44
N HIS A 303 0.89 23.44 -69.26
CA HIS A 303 0.95 24.61 -68.39
C HIS A 303 0.59 24.31 -66.91
N ARG A 304 0.25 23.06 -66.57
CA ARG A 304 -0.09 22.60 -65.20
C ARG A 304 0.99 21.72 -64.56
N HIS A 305 2.25 21.82 -64.97
CA HIS A 305 3.33 21.12 -64.27
C HIS A 305 3.42 21.55 -62.79
N GLY A 306 3.15 20.61 -61.87
CA GLY A 306 3.55 20.76 -60.48
C GLY A 306 5.07 20.87 -60.42
N SER A 307 5.61 22.01 -59.98
CA SER A 307 6.99 22.44 -60.27
C SER A 307 8.13 21.57 -59.70
N ARG A 308 7.80 20.53 -58.93
CA ARG A 308 8.71 19.45 -58.51
C ARG A 308 7.94 18.13 -58.38
N THR A 309 8.41 17.09 -59.06
CA THR A 309 8.01 15.69 -58.83
C THR A 309 8.87 15.08 -57.72
N MET A 310 8.38 14.00 -57.09
CA MET A 310 9.07 13.34 -55.99
C MET A 310 10.28 12.54 -56.49
N SER A 311 11.41 12.59 -55.75
CA SER A 311 12.60 11.81 -56.10
C SER A 311 12.29 10.30 -56.03
N PRO A 312 12.96 9.46 -56.86
CA PRO A 312 12.70 8.02 -56.86
C PRO A 312 13.05 7.35 -55.52
N GLU A 313 14.08 7.84 -54.81
CA GLU A 313 14.49 7.35 -53.48
C GLU A 313 13.40 7.62 -52.44
N ARG A 314 12.83 8.84 -52.43
CA ARG A 314 11.72 9.19 -51.55
C ARG A 314 10.47 8.38 -51.86
N ARG A 315 10.11 8.21 -53.14
CA ARG A 315 9.01 7.33 -53.56
C ARG A 315 9.20 5.90 -53.10
N GLN A 316 10.43 5.37 -53.17
CA GLN A 316 10.74 4.03 -52.73
C GLN A 316 10.57 3.87 -51.21
N ARG A 317 11.17 4.77 -50.41
CA ARG A 317 11.05 4.79 -48.95
C ARG A 317 9.59 4.87 -48.49
N ILE A 318 8.75 5.66 -49.16
CA ILE A 318 7.32 5.76 -48.84
C ILE A 318 6.57 4.44 -49.12
N ARG A 319 6.85 3.76 -50.24
CA ARG A 319 6.25 2.43 -50.52
C ARG A 319 6.68 1.38 -49.52
N GLU A 320 7.97 1.34 -49.18
CA GLU A 320 8.50 0.41 -48.16
C GLU A 320 7.91 0.67 -46.77
N THR A 321 7.62 1.94 -46.45
CA THR A 321 6.94 2.33 -45.21
C THR A 321 5.48 1.89 -45.23
N LEU A 322 4.76 2.10 -46.33
CA LEU A 322 3.37 1.64 -46.51
C LEU A 322 3.24 0.12 -46.40
N ASP A 323 4.13 -0.66 -47.01
CA ASP A 323 4.16 -2.13 -46.92
C ASP A 323 4.26 -2.63 -45.46
N ILE A 324 4.97 -1.90 -44.59
CA ILE A 324 5.04 -2.20 -43.16
C ILE A 324 3.76 -1.78 -42.43
N LEU A 325 3.22 -0.59 -42.71
CA LEU A 325 2.02 -0.07 -42.03
C LEU A 325 0.75 -0.87 -42.40
N GLU A 326 0.60 -1.27 -43.66
CA GLU A 326 -0.56 -2.00 -44.19
C GLU A 326 -0.40 -3.53 -44.13
N GLY A 327 0.81 -4.04 -43.86
CA GLY A 327 1.12 -5.46 -43.88
C GLY A 327 0.32 -6.30 -42.86
N GLU A 328 0.01 -7.54 -43.22
CA GLU A 328 -0.84 -8.44 -42.42
C GLU A 328 -0.37 -8.59 -40.95
N ARG A 329 0.94 -8.51 -40.69
CA ARG A 329 1.49 -8.59 -39.31
C ARG A 329 1.03 -7.45 -38.42
N THR A 330 0.89 -6.24 -38.96
CA THR A 330 0.36 -5.08 -38.22
C THR A 330 -1.11 -5.31 -37.83
N ALA A 331 -1.88 -5.98 -38.68
CA ALA A 331 -3.25 -6.41 -38.37
C ALA A 331 -3.36 -7.59 -37.38
N THR A 332 -2.27 -8.33 -37.12
CA THR A 332 -2.22 -9.43 -36.13
C THR A 332 -1.89 -9.02 -34.70
N LEU A 333 -1.57 -7.74 -34.44
CA LEU A 333 -1.27 -7.20 -33.09
C LEU A 333 -2.46 -7.16 -32.12
N ARG A 334 -3.51 -7.96 -32.33
CA ARG A 334 -4.78 -7.89 -31.56
C ARG A 334 -4.66 -8.24 -30.07
N ALA A 335 -3.56 -8.84 -29.63
CA ALA A 335 -3.30 -9.21 -28.25
C ALA A 335 -1.80 -9.02 -27.91
N PRO A 336 -1.44 -8.77 -26.63
CA PRO A 336 -0.04 -8.74 -26.24
C PRO A 336 0.62 -10.11 -26.41
N ARG A 337 1.89 -10.11 -26.80
CA ARG A 337 2.73 -11.31 -26.77
C ARG A 337 3.26 -11.48 -25.35
N LEU A 338 2.74 -12.47 -24.62
CA LEU A 338 3.17 -12.82 -23.27
C LEU A 338 4.00 -14.11 -23.33
N ILE A 339 5.19 -14.08 -22.74
CA ILE A 339 6.18 -15.16 -22.85
C ILE A 339 6.69 -15.52 -21.47
N LEU A 340 6.51 -16.78 -21.08
CA LEU A 340 6.92 -17.32 -19.79
C LEU A 340 8.14 -18.21 -20.00
N ILE A 341 9.20 -17.92 -19.25
CA ILE A 341 10.48 -18.64 -19.33
C ILE A 341 10.77 -19.22 -17.95
N ARG A 342 11.08 -20.51 -17.87
CA ARG A 342 11.45 -21.17 -16.60
C ARG A 342 12.69 -22.04 -16.75
N SER A 343 13.29 -22.38 -15.60
CA SER A 343 14.44 -23.28 -15.54
C SER A 343 14.04 -24.72 -15.88
N THR A 344 14.85 -25.42 -16.68
CA THR A 344 14.63 -26.87 -16.91
C THR A 344 14.90 -27.65 -15.63
N GLY A 345 13.87 -28.29 -15.09
CA GLY A 345 13.97 -29.03 -13.82
C GLY A 345 13.81 -28.17 -12.57
N SER A 346 13.28 -26.95 -12.68
CA SER A 346 12.65 -26.29 -11.52
C SER A 346 11.54 -27.19 -10.98
N GLY A 347 11.32 -27.14 -9.66
CA GLY A 347 10.11 -27.70 -9.06
C GLY A 347 8.85 -26.92 -9.46
N ASP A 348 7.78 -27.13 -8.70
CA ASP A 348 6.59 -26.28 -8.78
C ASP A 348 6.91 -24.87 -8.24
N VAL A 349 6.88 -23.89 -9.15
CA VAL A 349 7.10 -22.46 -8.86
C VAL A 349 5.84 -21.67 -9.18
N CYS A 350 5.36 -20.90 -8.20
CA CYS A 350 4.11 -20.13 -8.29
C CYS A 350 2.88 -20.97 -8.68
N GLY A 351 2.83 -22.23 -8.22
CA GLY A 351 1.76 -23.17 -8.54
C GLY A 351 1.81 -23.75 -9.95
N LEU A 352 2.86 -23.46 -10.74
CA LEU A 352 3.03 -24.02 -12.08
C LEU A 352 3.73 -25.39 -12.02
N PRO A 353 3.05 -26.50 -12.38
CA PRO A 353 3.67 -27.81 -12.37
C PRO A 353 4.80 -27.94 -13.41
N PRO A 354 5.77 -28.84 -13.19
CA PRO A 354 6.74 -29.20 -14.21
C PRO A 354 6.04 -29.86 -15.41
N GLY A 355 6.38 -29.44 -16.63
CA GLY A 355 5.66 -29.83 -17.85
C GLY A 355 4.71 -28.74 -18.40
N PRO A 356 3.77 -29.07 -19.29
CA PRO A 356 2.99 -28.05 -20.02
C PRO A 356 2.26 -27.07 -19.09
N LEU A 357 2.09 -25.82 -19.52
CA LEU A 357 1.33 -24.84 -18.75
C LEU A 357 -0.12 -25.33 -18.55
N PRO A 358 -0.73 -25.07 -17.38
CA PRO A 358 -2.15 -25.30 -17.16
C PRO A 358 -3.03 -24.66 -18.27
N PRO A 359 -4.21 -25.22 -18.58
CA PRO A 359 -5.04 -24.76 -19.70
C PRO A 359 -5.43 -23.28 -19.60
N GLU A 360 -5.62 -22.76 -18.38
CA GLU A 360 -5.91 -21.35 -18.10
C GLU A 360 -4.78 -20.39 -18.48
N PHE A 361 -3.53 -20.86 -18.57
CA PHE A 361 -2.37 -20.08 -19.02
C PHE A 361 -1.93 -20.41 -20.45
N SER A 362 -2.13 -21.64 -20.92
CA SER A 362 -1.70 -22.10 -22.26
C SER A 362 -2.29 -21.28 -23.42
N GLY A 363 -3.48 -20.70 -23.25
CA GLY A 363 -4.09 -19.79 -24.25
C GLY A 363 -3.57 -18.35 -24.20
N ALA A 364 -2.79 -17.97 -23.19
CA ALA A 364 -2.33 -16.60 -22.96
C ALA A 364 -0.79 -16.44 -23.00
N TRP A 365 -0.04 -17.46 -22.61
CA TRP A 365 1.42 -17.42 -22.47
C TRP A 365 2.11 -18.46 -23.36
N ALA A 366 3.15 -18.04 -24.07
CA ALA A 366 4.08 -18.95 -24.73
C ALA A 366 5.14 -19.43 -23.73
N LEU A 367 5.20 -20.74 -23.45
CA LEU A 367 6.19 -21.35 -22.56
C LEU A 367 7.52 -21.62 -23.28
N HIS A 368 8.64 -21.22 -22.67
CA HIS A 368 9.97 -21.68 -23.03
C HIS A 368 10.68 -22.26 -21.79
N GLU A 369 11.26 -23.45 -21.93
CA GLU A 369 12.09 -24.07 -20.90
C GLU A 369 13.56 -23.96 -21.29
N SER A 370 14.41 -23.57 -20.34
CA SER A 370 15.85 -23.43 -20.58
C SER A 370 16.67 -23.73 -19.33
N SER A 371 17.84 -24.35 -19.49
CA SER A 371 18.83 -24.48 -18.40
C SER A 371 19.54 -23.17 -18.06
N SER A 372 19.26 -22.09 -18.79
CA SER A 372 19.79 -20.74 -18.55
C SER A 372 18.70 -19.68 -18.79
N PRO A 373 17.61 -19.68 -17.99
CA PRO A 373 16.39 -18.94 -18.29
C PRO A 373 16.62 -17.44 -18.48
N PHE A 374 17.46 -16.80 -17.66
CA PHE A 374 17.84 -15.40 -17.79
C PHE A 374 18.53 -15.06 -19.14
N SER A 375 19.40 -15.94 -19.63
CA SER A 375 20.08 -15.76 -20.92
C SER A 375 19.10 -15.92 -22.08
N THR A 376 18.23 -16.93 -22.01
CA THR A 376 17.16 -17.15 -22.98
C THR A 376 16.20 -15.96 -23.04
N ALA A 377 15.84 -15.38 -21.90
CA ALA A 377 14.95 -14.22 -21.84
C ALA A 377 15.48 -13.00 -22.59
N MET A 378 16.78 -12.72 -22.49
CA MET A 378 17.41 -11.64 -23.24
C MET A 378 17.32 -11.85 -24.75
N THR A 379 17.55 -13.09 -25.22
CA THR A 379 17.49 -13.45 -26.64
C THR A 379 16.05 -13.38 -27.16
N VAL A 380 15.11 -14.04 -26.48
CA VAL A 380 13.69 -14.09 -26.89
C VAL A 380 13.10 -12.69 -26.90
N PHE A 381 13.38 -11.83 -25.90
CA PHE A 381 12.95 -10.43 -25.94
C PHE A 381 13.45 -9.70 -27.21
N GLN A 382 14.69 -9.96 -27.65
CA GLN A 382 15.26 -9.30 -28.83
C GLN A 382 14.59 -9.71 -30.14
N GLU A 383 14.30 -11.00 -30.28
CA GLU A 383 13.61 -11.57 -31.44
C GLU A 383 12.17 -11.06 -31.52
N GLU A 384 11.50 -11.00 -30.36
CA GLU A 384 10.08 -10.68 -30.25
C GLU A 384 9.79 -9.17 -30.33
N ALA A 385 10.70 -8.33 -29.80
CA ALA A 385 10.58 -6.88 -29.90
C ALA A 385 10.90 -6.34 -31.31
N ALA A 386 11.56 -7.13 -32.18
CA ALA A 386 11.99 -6.70 -33.51
C ALA A 386 10.83 -6.17 -34.37
N GLU A 387 9.63 -6.77 -34.28
CA GLU A 387 8.45 -6.30 -35.03
C GLU A 387 7.87 -5.00 -34.45
N SER A 388 7.82 -4.84 -33.12
CA SER A 388 7.40 -3.58 -32.49
C SER A 388 8.35 -2.42 -32.84
N ILE A 389 9.66 -2.69 -32.88
CA ILE A 389 10.71 -1.75 -33.31
C ILE A 389 10.52 -1.40 -34.79
N ARG A 390 10.25 -2.38 -35.66
CA ARG A 390 10.01 -2.19 -37.09
C ARG A 390 8.79 -1.31 -37.35
N LEU A 391 7.69 -1.52 -36.63
CA LEU A 391 6.47 -0.72 -36.75
C LEU A 391 6.70 0.73 -36.28
N ALA A 392 7.26 0.92 -35.08
CA ALA A 392 7.57 2.26 -34.56
C ALA A 392 8.51 3.05 -35.49
N ARG A 393 9.53 2.38 -36.04
CA ARG A 393 10.41 2.95 -37.07
C ARG A 393 9.62 3.41 -38.30
N ALA A 394 8.73 2.57 -38.84
CA ALA A 394 7.92 2.91 -40.00
C ALA A 394 6.99 4.10 -39.72
N MET A 395 6.35 4.15 -38.54
CA MET A 395 5.51 5.28 -38.14
C MET A 395 6.28 6.61 -38.10
N ARG A 396 7.48 6.62 -37.50
CA ARG A 396 8.33 7.83 -37.46
C ARG A 396 8.84 8.26 -38.84
N ILE A 397 9.18 7.30 -39.72
CA ILE A 397 9.51 7.62 -41.12
C ILE A 397 8.31 8.24 -41.83
N ALA A 398 7.10 7.67 -41.66
CA ALA A 398 5.88 8.18 -42.25
C ALA A 398 5.57 9.63 -41.82
N ALA A 399 5.69 9.93 -40.52
CA ALA A 399 5.49 11.28 -39.99
C ALA A 399 6.44 12.30 -40.64
N LEU A 400 7.75 12.01 -40.65
CA LEU A 400 8.78 12.87 -41.26
C LEU A 400 8.57 13.05 -42.78
N GLU A 401 8.02 12.05 -43.46
CA GLU A 401 7.70 12.12 -44.89
C GLU A 401 6.48 12.98 -45.19
N LEU A 402 5.45 12.95 -44.34
CA LEU A 402 4.25 13.78 -44.45
C LEU A 402 4.53 15.25 -44.12
N GLU A 403 5.35 15.50 -43.11
CA GLU A 403 5.86 16.84 -42.76
C GLU A 403 6.87 17.38 -43.79
N ASN A 404 7.36 16.54 -44.71
CA ASN A 404 8.43 16.88 -45.64
C ASN A 404 9.72 17.34 -44.91
N SER A 405 9.97 16.79 -43.73
CA SER A 405 11.12 17.08 -42.85
C SER A 405 12.24 16.03 -42.92
N TYR A 406 12.04 14.93 -43.67
CA TYR A 406 13.03 13.86 -43.80
C TYR A 406 14.32 14.27 -44.54
N ASP A 407 15.43 14.44 -43.81
CA ASP A 407 16.80 14.52 -44.35
C ASP A 407 17.50 13.13 -44.32
N PRO A 408 17.82 12.52 -45.47
CA PRO A 408 18.57 11.26 -45.54
C PRO A 408 19.94 11.30 -44.86
N ALA A 409 20.65 12.44 -44.88
CA ALA A 409 22.00 12.54 -44.32
C ALA A 409 22.02 12.40 -42.78
N VAL A 410 20.90 12.70 -42.12
CA VAL A 410 20.73 12.60 -40.66
C VAL A 410 19.91 11.35 -40.30
N HIS A 411 18.76 11.18 -40.93
CA HIS A 411 17.79 10.17 -40.51
C HIS A 411 18.18 8.75 -40.92
N ASP A 412 18.81 8.52 -42.08
CA ASP A 412 19.20 7.15 -42.48
C ASP A 412 20.21 6.55 -41.48
N ALA A 413 21.16 7.37 -41.01
CA ALA A 413 22.14 6.98 -40.01
C ALA A 413 21.50 6.73 -38.62
N TRP A 414 20.56 7.57 -38.21
CA TRP A 414 19.83 7.39 -36.94
C TRP A 414 18.94 6.13 -36.97
N PHE A 415 18.17 5.94 -38.07
CA PHE A 415 17.30 4.78 -38.25
C PHE A 415 18.06 3.46 -38.43
N ALA A 416 19.32 3.48 -38.89
CA ALA A 416 20.17 2.29 -38.94
C ALA A 416 20.51 1.72 -37.55
N GLY A 417 20.57 2.59 -36.52
CA GLY A 417 20.81 2.21 -35.12
C GLY A 417 19.53 2.13 -34.26
N PHE A 418 18.34 2.20 -34.85
CA PHE A 418 17.07 2.26 -34.14
C PHE A 418 16.76 0.91 -33.44
N ASP A 419 16.94 0.88 -32.13
CA ASP A 419 16.67 -0.27 -31.26
C ASP A 419 15.51 -0.01 -30.29
N TRP A 420 15.27 -0.93 -29.35
CA TRP A 420 14.18 -0.81 -28.37
C TRP A 420 14.32 0.42 -27.46
N ARG A 421 15.52 0.98 -27.25
CA ARG A 421 15.74 2.18 -26.43
C ARG A 421 15.33 3.47 -27.12
N ALA A 422 15.20 3.43 -28.45
CA ALA A 422 14.72 4.57 -29.22
C ALA A 422 13.19 4.73 -29.14
N LEU A 423 12.47 3.72 -28.66
CA LEU A 423 11.02 3.76 -28.43
C LEU A 423 10.65 4.78 -27.34
N SER A 424 9.54 5.48 -27.55
CA SER A 424 8.89 6.30 -26.51
C SER A 424 8.25 5.42 -25.44
N GLU A 425 7.93 6.01 -24.27
CA GLU A 425 7.18 5.31 -23.22
C GLU A 425 5.82 4.77 -23.69
N GLU A 426 5.27 5.31 -24.77
CA GLU A 426 3.99 4.88 -25.35
C GLU A 426 4.17 3.71 -26.34
N GLU A 427 5.12 3.79 -27.27
CA GLU A 427 5.45 2.67 -28.18
C GLU A 427 5.95 1.45 -27.38
N ALA A 428 6.71 1.68 -26.31
CA ALA A 428 7.18 0.64 -25.39
C ALA A 428 6.03 -0.07 -24.63
N ARG A 429 4.78 0.43 -24.67
CA ARG A 429 3.61 -0.28 -24.11
C ARG A 429 3.14 -1.44 -24.98
N LEU A 430 3.56 -1.49 -26.25
CA LEU A 430 3.28 -2.55 -27.20
C LEU A 430 4.42 -3.59 -27.31
N ALA A 431 5.49 -3.42 -26.53
CA ALA A 431 6.57 -4.40 -26.46
C ALA A 431 6.07 -5.73 -25.85
N PRO A 432 6.66 -6.88 -26.24
CA PRO A 432 6.33 -8.17 -25.65
C PRO A 432 6.65 -8.20 -24.15
N VAL A 433 5.81 -8.86 -23.36
CA VAL A 433 6.05 -9.07 -21.93
C VAL A 433 6.76 -10.40 -21.76
N VAL A 434 8.06 -10.35 -21.46
CA VAL A 434 8.88 -11.53 -21.15
C VAL A 434 9.02 -11.64 -19.64
N LEU A 435 8.54 -12.76 -19.10
CA LEU A 435 8.58 -13.12 -17.69
C LEU A 435 9.49 -14.33 -17.49
N VAL A 436 10.47 -14.22 -16.60
CA VAL A 436 11.22 -15.36 -16.05
C VAL A 436 10.61 -15.75 -14.71
N VAL A 437 10.28 -17.02 -14.53
CA VAL A 437 9.79 -17.58 -13.26
C VAL A 437 10.81 -18.60 -12.74
N ASP A 438 11.25 -18.45 -11.49
CA ASP A 438 12.26 -19.30 -10.84
C ASP A 438 12.13 -19.24 -9.30
N THR A 439 12.86 -20.05 -8.54
CA THR A 439 12.90 -19.92 -7.07
C THR A 439 14.06 -19.03 -6.61
N GLY A 440 13.89 -18.35 -5.47
CA GLY A 440 14.97 -17.58 -4.85
C GLY A 440 16.20 -18.45 -4.53
N SER A 441 15.99 -19.70 -4.11
CA SER A 441 17.06 -20.63 -3.73
C SER A 441 17.84 -21.17 -4.93
N ASP A 442 17.17 -21.50 -6.04
CA ASP A 442 17.83 -21.92 -7.28
C ASP A 442 18.67 -20.78 -7.88
N VAL A 443 18.14 -19.56 -7.81
CA VAL A 443 18.85 -18.36 -8.24
C VAL A 443 20.06 -18.08 -7.35
N ALA A 444 19.91 -18.10 -6.02
CA ALA A 444 21.02 -17.90 -5.09
C ALA A 444 22.11 -18.98 -5.26
N GLY A 445 21.72 -20.24 -5.47
CA GLY A 445 22.61 -21.38 -5.64
C GLY A 445 23.42 -21.44 -6.95
N GLY A 446 23.13 -20.59 -7.93
CA GLY A 446 23.89 -20.56 -9.20
C GLY A 446 23.43 -19.54 -10.26
N GLY A 447 22.19 -19.07 -10.18
CA GLY A 447 21.61 -18.08 -11.09
C GLY A 447 22.11 -16.63 -10.92
N LEU A 448 22.62 -16.24 -9.73
CA LEU A 448 22.96 -14.83 -9.39
C LEU A 448 23.77 -14.09 -10.47
N SER A 449 24.78 -14.74 -11.05
CA SER A 449 25.63 -14.10 -12.08
C SER A 449 24.89 -13.84 -13.41
N TYR A 450 23.85 -14.63 -13.71
CA TYR A 450 23.01 -14.44 -14.89
C TYR A 450 21.86 -13.45 -14.61
N LEU A 451 21.26 -13.51 -13.42
CA LEU A 451 20.30 -12.49 -12.96
C LEU A 451 20.93 -11.09 -12.98
N SER A 452 22.14 -10.95 -12.42
CA SER A 452 22.87 -9.67 -12.41
C SER A 452 23.15 -9.13 -13.83
N ARG A 453 23.45 -10.01 -14.80
CA ARG A 453 23.58 -9.61 -16.22
C ARG A 453 22.25 -9.14 -16.80
N LEU A 454 21.13 -9.79 -16.49
CA LEU A 454 19.80 -9.40 -16.96
C LEU A 454 19.40 -8.03 -16.38
N LEU A 455 19.56 -7.83 -15.07
CA LEU A 455 19.28 -6.55 -14.40
C LEU A 455 20.18 -5.41 -14.92
N HIS A 456 21.39 -5.73 -15.40
CA HIS A 456 22.26 -4.78 -16.10
C HIS A 456 21.90 -4.55 -17.57
N ALA A 457 21.29 -5.52 -18.26
CA ALA A 457 21.03 -5.49 -19.70
C ALA A 457 20.01 -4.42 -20.14
N ASP A 458 19.37 -3.74 -19.18
CA ASP A 458 18.46 -2.60 -19.37
C ASP A 458 17.14 -2.92 -20.09
N ARG A 459 16.92 -4.17 -20.51
CA ARG A 459 15.72 -4.62 -21.24
C ARG A 459 14.50 -4.73 -20.31
N PRO A 460 13.27 -4.45 -20.78
CA PRO A 460 12.02 -4.60 -20.02
C PRO A 460 11.60 -6.07 -19.82
N ILE A 461 12.47 -6.85 -19.19
CA ILE A 461 12.24 -8.26 -18.84
C ILE A 461 11.90 -8.32 -17.36
N GLN A 462 10.82 -9.01 -17.03
CA GLN A 462 10.42 -9.25 -15.65
C GLN A 462 11.00 -10.56 -15.17
N VAL A 463 11.51 -10.56 -13.94
CA VAL A 463 11.91 -11.76 -13.21
C VAL A 463 11.01 -11.86 -11.98
N LEU A 464 10.36 -13.01 -11.78
CA LEU A 464 9.51 -13.29 -10.65
C LEU A 464 10.09 -14.49 -9.92
N LEU A 465 10.56 -14.25 -8.69
CA LEU A 465 11.15 -15.27 -7.82
C LEU A 465 10.21 -15.57 -6.66
N GLU A 466 9.91 -16.84 -6.45
CA GLU A 466 9.25 -17.32 -5.25
C GLU A 466 10.29 -17.48 -4.13
N VAL A 467 10.02 -16.91 -2.95
CA VAL A 467 10.95 -16.87 -1.80
C VAL A 467 10.23 -17.41 -0.57
N GLU A 468 10.75 -18.49 0.03
CA GLU A 468 10.26 -19.00 1.31
C GLU A 468 10.69 -18.06 2.47
N PRO A 469 9.76 -17.38 3.19
CA PRO A 469 10.12 -16.40 4.23
C PRO A 469 10.88 -16.99 5.43
N GLY A 470 10.76 -18.31 5.67
CA GLY A 470 11.41 -19.01 6.77
C GLY A 470 12.78 -19.64 6.45
N VAL A 471 13.28 -19.51 5.20
CA VAL A 471 14.52 -20.14 4.73
C VAL A 471 15.47 -19.07 4.18
N ASP A 472 16.78 -19.27 4.36
CA ASP A 472 17.78 -18.51 3.62
C ASP A 472 17.90 -19.03 2.18
N PRO A 473 17.58 -18.23 1.14
CA PRO A 473 17.78 -18.64 -0.25
C PRO A 473 19.23 -19.03 -0.55
N GLY A 474 20.21 -18.39 0.09
CA GLY A 474 21.64 -18.65 -0.12
C GLY A 474 22.22 -19.81 0.70
N GLY A 475 21.41 -20.45 1.56
CA GLY A 475 21.84 -21.54 2.41
C GLY A 475 22.23 -22.81 1.62
N GLU A 476 22.96 -23.71 2.26
CA GLU A 476 23.29 -25.02 1.68
C GLU A 476 22.06 -25.94 1.56
N ASP A 477 20.97 -25.60 2.27
CA ASP A 477 19.68 -26.32 2.35
C ASP A 477 18.84 -26.20 1.07
N ARG A 478 19.30 -26.83 -0.01
CA ARG A 478 18.59 -26.88 -1.31
C ARG A 478 17.39 -27.83 -1.33
N GLY A 479 16.46 -27.67 -0.39
CA GLY A 479 15.06 -28.14 -0.42
C GLY A 479 14.77 -29.64 -0.56
N ASN A 480 15.76 -30.48 -0.86
CA ASN A 480 15.58 -31.82 -1.44
C ASN A 480 16.40 -32.92 -0.73
N THR A 481 17.13 -32.57 0.33
CA THR A 481 17.81 -33.49 1.24
C THR A 481 17.47 -33.09 2.67
N GLY A 482 16.54 -33.79 3.32
CA GLY A 482 16.07 -33.52 4.69
C GLY A 482 17.09 -33.91 5.78
N THR A 483 18.35 -33.52 5.59
CA THR A 483 19.50 -33.87 6.45
C THR A 483 20.09 -32.68 7.21
N THR A 484 19.77 -31.46 6.79
CA THR A 484 20.09 -30.21 7.48
C THR A 484 18.81 -29.39 7.59
N VAL A 485 18.68 -28.67 8.71
CA VAL A 485 17.43 -28.04 9.13
C VAL A 485 17.65 -26.53 9.21
N PRO A 486 16.75 -25.69 8.65
CA PRO A 486 16.85 -24.24 8.74
C PRO A 486 17.16 -23.76 10.17
N GLY A 487 18.09 -22.81 10.26
CA GLY A 487 18.56 -22.25 11.53
C GLY A 487 19.82 -22.89 12.10
N ASP A 488 20.30 -24.04 11.61
CA ASP A 488 21.54 -24.64 12.16
C ASP A 488 22.82 -23.81 11.88
N SER A 489 22.78 -22.82 10.97
CA SER A 489 23.84 -21.82 10.81
C SER A 489 23.50 -20.47 11.46
N MET A 490 24.53 -19.77 11.95
CA MET A 490 24.47 -18.38 12.44
C MET A 490 24.72 -17.35 11.32
N ASP A 491 24.81 -17.79 10.07
CA ASP A 491 25.06 -16.91 8.93
C ASP A 491 23.88 -15.95 8.66
N ALA A 492 24.20 -14.74 8.20
CA ALA A 492 23.21 -13.75 7.81
C ALA A 492 22.54 -14.17 6.49
N ARG A 493 21.20 -14.09 6.45
CA ARG A 493 20.40 -14.54 5.30
C ARG A 493 20.68 -13.72 4.04
N THR A 494 20.64 -14.40 2.90
CA THR A 494 20.81 -13.80 1.56
C THR A 494 19.54 -13.08 1.10
N GLU A 495 19.53 -11.76 1.26
CA GLU A 495 18.41 -10.90 0.86
C GLU A 495 18.55 -10.45 -0.61
N LEU A 496 17.83 -11.13 -1.51
CA LEU A 496 17.90 -10.92 -2.97
C LEU A 496 17.48 -9.51 -3.44
N SER A 497 16.71 -8.78 -2.63
CA SER A 497 16.30 -7.39 -2.92
C SER A 497 17.49 -6.43 -3.04
N TYR A 498 18.57 -6.62 -2.25
CA TYR A 498 19.79 -5.81 -2.36
C TYR A 498 20.52 -5.96 -3.69
N LEU A 499 20.52 -7.16 -4.28
CA LEU A 499 21.07 -7.35 -5.63
C LEU A 499 20.31 -6.44 -6.61
N GLY A 500 18.99 -6.41 -6.49
CA GLY A 500 18.11 -5.48 -7.21
C GLY A 500 18.50 -4.02 -7.04
N PHE A 501 18.56 -3.53 -5.79
CA PHE A 501 18.89 -2.13 -5.48
C PHE A 501 20.28 -1.72 -6.02
N ALA A 502 21.27 -2.63 -5.96
CA ALA A 502 22.61 -2.38 -6.48
C ALA A 502 22.64 -2.10 -8.00
N HIS A 503 21.66 -2.60 -8.76
CA HIS A 503 21.60 -2.38 -10.21
C HIS A 503 21.07 -1.00 -10.63
N ARG A 504 20.54 -0.17 -9.72
CA ARG A 504 20.12 1.26 -9.88
C ARG A 504 19.10 1.62 -10.96
N GLN A 505 18.88 0.76 -11.97
CA GLN A 505 17.93 0.96 -13.07
C GLN A 505 16.80 -0.07 -13.06
N ALA A 506 16.91 -1.11 -12.22
CA ALA A 506 15.92 -2.17 -12.10
C ALA A 506 14.79 -1.77 -11.14
N VAL A 507 13.55 -2.10 -11.51
CA VAL A 507 12.37 -1.92 -10.66
C VAL A 507 12.26 -3.11 -9.71
N ILE A 508 12.22 -2.90 -8.40
CA ILE A 508 12.16 -4.01 -7.42
C ILE A 508 10.80 -3.99 -6.70
N VAL A 509 10.17 -5.16 -6.58
CA VAL A 509 8.86 -5.34 -5.97
C VAL A 509 8.91 -6.56 -5.05
N GLN A 510 9.05 -6.36 -3.75
CA GLN A 510 8.94 -7.44 -2.76
C GLN A 510 7.51 -7.42 -2.20
N SER A 511 6.73 -8.48 -2.45
CA SER A 511 5.29 -8.51 -2.14
C SER A 511 4.84 -9.90 -1.65
N SER A 512 3.61 -9.98 -1.14
CA SER A 512 2.87 -11.23 -0.88
C SER A 512 1.58 -11.24 -1.69
N VAL A 513 1.03 -12.42 -1.95
CA VAL A 513 -0.28 -12.63 -2.58
C VAL A 513 -1.40 -12.03 -1.72
N THR A 514 -1.24 -12.07 -0.40
CA THR A 514 -2.17 -11.49 0.60
C THR A 514 -2.26 -9.95 0.60
N ARG A 515 -1.49 -9.26 -0.25
CA ARG A 515 -1.49 -7.80 -0.40
C ARG A 515 -1.70 -7.42 -1.87
N PRO A 516 -2.86 -7.75 -2.46
CA PRO A 516 -3.10 -7.68 -3.90
C PRO A 516 -2.99 -6.26 -4.46
N ARG A 517 -3.36 -5.24 -3.68
CA ARG A 517 -3.20 -3.81 -4.06
C ARG A 517 -1.73 -3.43 -4.25
N HIS A 518 -0.86 -3.84 -3.33
CA HIS A 518 0.58 -3.59 -3.40
C HIS A 518 1.20 -4.34 -4.59
N LEU A 519 0.80 -5.61 -4.79
CA LEU A 519 1.22 -6.44 -5.92
C LEU A 519 0.82 -5.83 -7.28
N LEU A 520 -0.43 -5.36 -7.41
CA LEU A 520 -0.94 -4.64 -8.59
C LEU A 520 -0.13 -3.39 -8.90
N THR A 521 0.12 -2.56 -7.89
CA THR A 521 0.94 -1.33 -8.02
C THR A 521 2.35 -1.67 -8.50
N GLY A 522 2.98 -2.72 -7.94
CA GLY A 522 4.29 -3.18 -8.35
C GLY A 522 4.35 -3.69 -9.80
N PHE A 523 3.37 -4.49 -10.25
CA PHE A 523 3.32 -4.97 -11.63
C PHE A 523 3.07 -3.84 -12.65
N ASP A 524 2.17 -2.90 -12.35
CA ASP A 524 1.92 -1.74 -13.21
C ASP A 524 3.15 -0.83 -13.31
N MET A 525 3.83 -0.59 -12.19
CA MET A 525 5.10 0.14 -12.13
C MET A 525 6.18 -0.51 -13.00
N ALA A 526 6.41 -1.82 -12.81
CA ALA A 526 7.38 -2.59 -13.60
C ALA A 526 7.08 -2.56 -15.10
N LEU A 527 5.82 -2.80 -15.49
CA LEU A 527 5.38 -2.68 -16.87
C LEU A 527 5.62 -1.26 -17.42
N LYS A 528 5.27 -0.20 -16.68
CA LYS A 528 5.37 1.20 -17.13
C LYS A 528 6.80 1.66 -17.42
N ARG A 529 7.78 1.32 -16.58
CA ARG A 529 9.11 1.95 -16.66
C ARG A 529 9.99 1.52 -17.83
N GLY A 530 9.66 0.44 -18.54
CA GLY A 530 10.47 -0.04 -19.68
C GLY A 530 11.87 -0.52 -19.27
N ARG A 531 12.05 -0.92 -18.00
CA ARG A 531 13.29 -1.36 -17.37
C ARG A 531 13.17 -2.82 -16.92
N PRO A 532 14.29 -3.53 -16.65
CA PRO A 532 14.22 -4.84 -16.03
C PRO A 532 13.56 -4.74 -14.66
N ALA A 533 12.76 -5.74 -14.29
CA ALA A 533 12.07 -5.78 -13.01
C ALA A 533 12.35 -7.09 -12.26
N LEU A 534 12.46 -7.00 -10.93
CA LEU A 534 12.61 -8.14 -10.03
C LEU A 534 11.46 -8.14 -9.02
N HIS A 535 10.58 -9.12 -9.15
CA HIS A 535 9.48 -9.40 -8.26
C HIS A 535 9.89 -10.53 -7.31
N LEU A 536 9.82 -10.29 -6.00
CA LEU A 536 10.13 -11.25 -4.95
C LEU A 536 8.84 -11.55 -4.19
N LEU A 537 8.24 -12.72 -4.45
CA LEU A 537 6.97 -13.12 -3.86
C LEU A 537 7.20 -14.06 -2.68
N GLY A 538 6.72 -13.64 -1.51
CA GLY A 538 6.81 -14.42 -0.28
C GLY A 538 5.79 -15.56 -0.29
N SER A 539 6.25 -16.79 -0.19
CA SER A 539 5.41 -18.00 -0.21
C SER A 539 5.81 -18.91 0.95
N GLY A 540 4.98 -18.97 1.98
CA GLY A 540 5.30 -19.67 3.24
C GLY A 540 5.05 -21.18 3.22
N TYR A 541 4.33 -21.69 2.22
CA TYR A 541 3.80 -23.05 2.19
C TYR A 541 4.25 -23.81 0.94
N GLY A 542 4.83 -24.99 1.14
CA GLY A 542 5.16 -25.90 0.03
C GLY A 542 4.04 -26.90 -0.22
N TRP A 543 3.56 -26.99 -1.45
CA TRP A 543 2.66 -28.06 -1.89
C TRP A 543 3.45 -29.33 -2.18
N GLY A 544 3.65 -30.13 -1.13
CA GLY A 544 4.07 -31.51 -1.21
C GLY A 544 3.32 -32.31 -0.15
N GLU A 545 3.04 -33.58 -0.43
CA GLU A 545 2.18 -34.45 0.40
C GLU A 545 2.63 -34.56 1.88
N GLU A 546 3.89 -34.26 2.18
CA GLU A 546 4.46 -34.28 3.54
C GLU A 546 4.45 -32.92 4.27
N ARG A 547 4.11 -31.80 3.61
CA ARG A 547 4.34 -30.44 4.15
C ARG A 547 3.12 -29.72 4.72
N VAL A 548 1.89 -30.10 4.36
CA VAL A 548 0.68 -29.55 4.98
C VAL A 548 0.29 -30.43 6.16
N LEU A 549 0.73 -30.06 7.37
CA LEU A 549 0.31 -30.77 8.57
C LEU A 549 -1.19 -30.52 8.82
N PRO A 550 -1.97 -31.50 9.34
CA PRO A 550 -3.43 -31.39 9.49
C PRO A 550 -3.94 -30.27 10.42
N GLN A 551 -3.03 -29.48 11.00
CA GLN A 551 -3.28 -28.39 11.94
C GLN A 551 -2.51 -27.10 11.56
N SER A 552 -1.84 -27.07 10.41
CA SER A 552 -1.19 -25.86 9.91
C SER A 552 -2.24 -24.75 9.66
N PRO A 553 -1.93 -23.49 9.96
CA PRO A 553 -2.84 -22.38 9.70
C PRO A 553 -3.17 -22.25 8.21
N TRP A 554 -4.35 -21.73 7.91
CA TRP A 554 -4.79 -21.49 6.53
C TRP A 554 -3.74 -20.67 5.74
N PRO A 555 -3.36 -21.02 4.50
CA PRO A 555 -2.16 -20.48 3.83
C PRO A 555 -2.07 -18.95 3.73
N TRP A 556 -3.19 -18.26 3.57
CA TRP A 556 -3.26 -16.79 3.59
C TRP A 556 -2.77 -16.19 4.91
N LEU A 557 -3.04 -16.86 6.05
CA LEU A 557 -2.64 -16.40 7.37
C LEU A 557 -1.12 -16.54 7.55
N LEU A 558 -0.53 -17.59 6.99
CA LEU A 558 0.92 -17.82 6.99
C LEU A 558 1.65 -16.75 6.17
N GLU A 559 1.17 -16.44 4.96
CA GLU A 559 1.72 -15.36 4.15
C GLU A 559 1.53 -13.98 4.79
N SER A 560 0.36 -13.70 5.39
CA SER A 560 0.14 -12.44 6.10
C SER A 560 1.04 -12.31 7.32
N ALA A 561 1.23 -13.39 8.08
CA ALA A 561 2.19 -13.45 9.18
C ALA A 561 3.63 -13.19 8.71
N ALA A 562 4.02 -13.63 7.50
CA ALA A 562 5.35 -13.32 6.95
C ALA A 562 5.58 -11.82 6.72
N VAL A 563 4.54 -11.07 6.35
CA VAL A 563 4.59 -9.60 6.22
C VAL A 563 4.65 -8.92 7.59
N GLU A 564 3.73 -9.26 8.50
CA GLU A 564 3.67 -8.68 9.85
C GLU A 564 4.97 -8.89 10.63
N SER A 565 5.52 -10.11 10.60
CA SER A 565 6.73 -10.51 11.32
C SER A 565 8.05 -9.99 10.74
N ARG A 566 8.02 -9.22 9.64
CA ARG A 566 9.20 -8.86 8.82
C ARG A 566 9.99 -10.07 8.28
N ALA A 567 9.41 -11.28 8.20
CA ALA A 567 10.04 -12.42 7.53
C ALA A 567 10.18 -12.20 6.02
N HIS A 568 9.18 -11.51 5.43
CA HIS A 568 9.16 -11.05 4.04
C HIS A 568 8.42 -9.69 3.96
N PRO A 569 9.07 -8.57 4.35
CA PRO A 569 8.45 -7.26 4.36
C PRO A 569 8.14 -6.76 2.94
N LEU A 570 7.14 -5.90 2.80
CA LEU A 570 6.78 -5.30 1.52
C LEU A 570 7.77 -4.21 1.14
N SER A 571 8.16 -4.12 -0.13
CA SER A 571 8.89 -2.96 -0.64
C SER A 571 8.66 -2.71 -2.13
N LEU A 572 8.59 -1.43 -2.50
CA LEU A 572 8.56 -0.96 -3.89
C LEU A 572 9.75 -0.04 -4.12
N TYR A 573 10.58 -0.37 -5.12
CA TYR A 573 11.70 0.46 -5.56
C TYR A 573 11.47 0.89 -7.00
N ASP A 574 11.26 2.20 -7.20
CA ASP A 574 11.17 2.82 -8.53
C ASP A 574 12.40 3.71 -8.77
N PRO A 575 13.37 3.27 -9.60
CA PRO A 575 14.57 4.06 -9.91
C PRO A 575 14.27 5.35 -10.69
N ALA A 576 13.08 5.48 -11.30
CA ALA A 576 12.67 6.71 -11.98
C ALA A 576 12.03 7.74 -11.03
N THR A 577 11.70 7.35 -9.79
CA THR A 577 11.24 8.27 -8.73
C THR A 577 12.46 8.94 -8.07
N GLY A 578 13.24 9.66 -8.89
CA GLY A 578 14.58 10.14 -8.57
C GLY A 578 14.86 11.56 -9.06
N GLY A 579 14.27 12.57 -8.39
CA GLY A 579 14.77 13.95 -8.41
C GLY A 579 15.94 14.13 -7.42
N ALA A 580 16.36 15.37 -7.17
CA ALA A 580 17.48 15.67 -6.27
C ALA A 580 17.25 15.24 -4.80
N TRP A 581 16.01 14.95 -4.40
CA TRP A 581 15.61 14.70 -3.01
C TRP A 581 14.60 13.55 -2.83
N SER A 582 14.13 12.90 -3.90
CA SER A 582 13.14 11.82 -3.77
C SER A 582 13.80 10.48 -3.49
N ILE A 583 13.22 9.73 -2.56
CA ILE A 583 13.71 8.42 -2.15
C ILE A 583 13.02 7.36 -3.02
N PRO A 584 13.76 6.53 -3.78
CA PRO A 584 13.16 5.58 -4.73
C PRO A 584 12.51 4.36 -4.05
N LEU A 585 12.79 4.11 -2.76
CA LEU A 585 12.27 2.99 -1.99
C LEU A 585 11.08 3.40 -1.10
N SER A 586 9.94 2.74 -1.25
CA SER A 586 8.76 2.87 -0.39
C SER A 586 8.53 1.62 0.45
N LEU A 587 8.13 1.83 1.70
CA LEU A 587 7.76 0.81 2.70
C LEU A 587 6.37 1.06 3.30
N ILE A 588 5.60 2.03 2.78
CA ILE A 588 4.40 2.58 3.43
C ILE A 588 3.27 1.56 3.65
N ASP A 589 3.19 0.52 2.81
CA ASP A 589 2.15 -0.52 2.89
C ASP A 589 2.42 -1.60 3.96
N ASN A 590 3.55 -1.50 4.69
CA ASN A 590 3.83 -2.38 5.83
C ASN A 590 3.09 -1.91 7.10
N PRO A 591 2.72 -2.82 8.02
CA PRO A 591 2.22 -2.46 9.33
C PRO A 591 3.29 -1.71 10.15
N GLN A 592 2.89 -0.60 10.78
CA GLN A 592 3.73 0.25 11.67
C GLN A 592 5.17 0.40 11.14
N PRO A 593 5.36 1.04 9.97
CA PRO A 593 6.62 0.97 9.22
C PRO A 593 7.81 1.64 9.92
N GLU A 594 7.56 2.49 10.92
CA GLU A 594 8.55 3.07 11.83
C GLU A 594 9.03 2.11 12.93
N ALA A 595 8.18 1.17 13.36
CA ALA A 595 8.52 0.22 14.42
C ALA A 595 9.44 -0.91 13.90
N ASP A 596 10.29 -1.46 14.78
CA ASP A 596 11.08 -2.65 14.46
C ASP A 596 10.13 -3.85 14.19
N TRP A 597 9.14 -4.04 15.08
CA TRP A 597 8.05 -5.01 15.00
C TRP A 597 6.72 -4.29 15.25
N PRO A 598 5.62 -4.63 14.56
CA PRO A 598 4.30 -4.06 14.87
C PRO A 598 3.81 -4.54 16.24
N ALA A 599 3.30 -3.60 17.05
CA ALA A 599 2.74 -3.87 18.38
C ALA A 599 1.21 -3.79 18.38
N TYR A 600 0.56 -4.74 19.05
CA TYR A 600 -0.90 -4.83 19.14
C TYR A 600 -1.34 -5.12 20.59
N PRO A 601 -2.50 -4.61 21.03
CA PRO A 601 -3.08 -5.00 22.31
C PRO A 601 -3.55 -6.45 22.26
N PHE A 602 -3.19 -7.23 23.27
CA PHE A 602 -3.62 -8.61 23.47
C PHE A 602 -4.34 -8.72 24.83
N GLN A 603 -5.54 -9.28 24.83
CA GLN A 603 -6.34 -9.50 26.04
C GLN A 603 -6.48 -10.99 26.33
N TYR A 604 -6.25 -11.39 27.58
CA TYR A 604 -6.46 -12.76 28.04
C TYR A 604 -7.07 -12.79 29.44
N ARG A 605 -7.73 -13.89 29.80
CA ARG A 605 -8.32 -14.08 31.14
C ARG A 605 -7.38 -14.88 32.04
N ALA A 606 -6.95 -14.27 33.14
CA ALA A 606 -6.16 -14.90 34.19
C ALA A 606 -6.97 -15.91 35.04
N GLU A 607 -6.29 -16.70 35.86
CA GLU A 607 -6.90 -17.78 36.66
C GLU A 607 -7.93 -17.30 37.70
N ASP A 608 -7.81 -16.06 38.16
CA ASP A 608 -8.76 -15.40 39.06
C ASP A 608 -10.01 -14.85 38.34
N GLY A 609 -10.06 -14.98 37.01
CA GLY A 609 -11.11 -14.47 36.15
C GLY A 609 -10.91 -13.02 35.68
N ALA A 610 -9.86 -12.34 36.12
CA ALA A 610 -9.54 -10.99 35.66
C ALA A 610 -9.16 -11.00 34.17
N VAL A 611 -9.59 -9.99 33.43
CA VAL A 611 -9.13 -9.75 32.06
C VAL A 611 -7.91 -8.83 32.13
N THR A 612 -6.79 -9.32 31.63
CA THR A 612 -5.53 -8.56 31.57
C THR A 612 -5.28 -8.16 30.12
N GLU A 613 -4.97 -6.89 29.90
CA GLU A 613 -4.53 -6.36 28.61
C GLU A 613 -3.02 -6.11 28.64
N VAL A 614 -2.32 -6.61 27.63
CA VAL A 614 -0.87 -6.49 27.46
C VAL A 614 -0.58 -6.08 26.03
N ALA A 615 0.25 -5.06 25.82
CA ALA A 615 0.79 -4.77 24.49
C ALA A 615 1.88 -5.80 24.16
N MET A 616 1.77 -6.45 23.01
CA MET A 616 2.73 -7.44 22.53
C MET A 616 3.11 -7.16 21.08
N THR A 617 4.35 -7.45 20.69
CA THR A 617 4.77 -7.39 19.27
C THR A 617 4.54 -8.71 18.53
N PHE A 618 4.28 -8.63 17.23
CA PHE A 618 4.36 -9.77 16.31
C PHE A 618 5.69 -9.73 15.53
N GLY A 619 6.60 -10.67 15.79
CA GLY A 619 7.95 -10.68 15.23
C GLY A 619 8.31 -11.98 14.49
N PHE A 620 9.58 -12.10 14.07
CA PHE A 620 10.03 -13.28 13.32
C PHE A 620 9.85 -14.60 14.08
N ALA A 621 9.96 -14.61 15.41
CA ALA A 621 9.71 -15.80 16.21
C ALA A 621 8.24 -16.27 16.17
N ASP A 622 7.27 -15.35 16.06
CA ASP A 622 5.86 -15.71 15.88
C ASP A 622 5.64 -16.40 14.53
N TYR A 623 6.24 -15.87 13.46
CA TYR A 623 6.20 -16.54 12.15
C TYR A 623 6.92 -17.89 12.18
N ALA A 624 8.11 -17.97 12.81
CA ALA A 624 8.87 -19.21 12.92
C ALA A 624 8.09 -20.32 13.66
N LEU A 625 7.25 -19.99 14.63
CA LEU A 625 6.39 -20.97 15.30
C LEU A 625 5.37 -21.64 14.36
N LEU A 626 5.06 -21.03 13.21
CA LEU A 626 4.17 -21.61 12.19
C LEU A 626 4.87 -22.57 11.22
N ASP A 627 6.20 -22.58 11.20
CA ASP A 627 7.01 -23.41 10.31
C ASP A 627 7.63 -24.57 11.11
N ALA A 628 7.23 -25.79 10.76
CA ALA A 628 7.65 -27.00 11.48
C ALA A 628 9.17 -27.19 11.59
N ARG A 629 9.94 -26.59 10.68
CA ARG A 629 11.40 -26.64 10.66
C ARG A 629 12.02 -25.91 11.85
N TRP A 630 11.32 -24.92 12.40
CA TRP A 630 11.78 -24.10 13.51
C TRP A 630 11.32 -24.62 14.89
N TRP A 631 10.44 -25.61 14.98
CA TRP A 631 9.88 -26.08 16.27
C TRP A 631 10.93 -26.54 17.29
N LYS A 632 12.05 -27.13 16.83
CA LYS A 632 13.20 -27.50 17.67
C LYS A 632 13.85 -26.31 18.41
N HIS A 633 13.59 -25.07 17.96
CA HIS A 633 14.11 -23.84 18.56
C HIS A 633 13.22 -23.25 19.67
N PHE A 634 12.13 -23.94 20.03
CA PHE A 634 11.24 -23.60 21.13
C PHE A 634 11.21 -24.68 22.21
N TYR A 635 11.13 -24.27 23.49
CA TYR A 635 10.97 -25.20 24.61
C TYR A 635 9.87 -24.70 25.58
N PRO A 636 8.83 -25.50 25.88
CA PRO A 636 7.74 -25.07 26.76
C PRO A 636 8.21 -24.90 28.21
N VAL A 637 7.95 -23.73 28.80
CA VAL A 637 8.21 -23.44 30.22
C VAL A 637 7.11 -24.10 31.06
N PRO A 638 7.44 -24.86 32.12
CA PRO A 638 6.44 -25.35 33.07
C PRO A 638 5.67 -24.19 33.72
N ASP A 639 4.33 -24.26 33.73
CA ASP A 639 3.46 -23.17 34.22
C ASP A 639 3.80 -22.71 35.65
N THR A 640 4.30 -23.62 36.49
CA THR A 640 4.69 -23.37 37.89
C THR A 640 5.99 -22.58 38.10
N LEU A 641 6.79 -22.37 37.04
CA LEU A 641 8.11 -21.74 37.13
C LEU A 641 8.00 -20.25 36.81
N ASP A 642 8.05 -19.37 37.81
CA ASP A 642 8.02 -17.91 37.60
C ASP A 642 9.35 -17.24 37.99
N ALA A 643 10.36 -17.45 37.14
CA ALA A 643 11.68 -16.90 37.34
C ALA A 643 11.78 -15.45 36.83
N LYS A 644 12.29 -14.54 37.68
CA LYS A 644 12.62 -13.13 37.32
C LYS A 644 13.67 -12.97 36.21
N GLU A 645 14.20 -14.09 35.74
CA GLU A 645 15.20 -14.19 34.69
C GLU A 645 14.57 -14.33 33.30
N PHE A 646 13.29 -14.71 33.24
CA PHE A 646 12.51 -14.68 32.01
C PHE A 646 12.21 -13.25 31.59
N LEU A 647 12.40 -12.98 30.31
CA LEU A 647 12.16 -11.68 29.70
C LEU A 647 11.40 -11.87 28.38
N PRO A 648 10.38 -11.05 28.05
CA PRO A 648 9.76 -11.08 26.74
C PRO A 648 10.81 -10.94 25.64
N LEU A 649 10.65 -11.67 24.53
CA LEU A 649 11.63 -11.69 23.44
C LEU A 649 11.95 -10.28 22.92
N GLU A 650 10.96 -9.39 22.80
CA GLU A 650 11.15 -8.02 22.33
C GLU A 650 12.09 -7.20 23.24
N GLU A 651 11.90 -7.27 24.56
CA GLU A 651 12.76 -6.62 25.56
C GLU A 651 14.17 -7.21 25.51
N TYR A 652 14.28 -8.54 25.35
CA TYR A 652 15.57 -9.23 25.23
C TYR A 652 16.34 -8.80 23.98
N LEU A 653 15.66 -8.66 22.84
CA LEU A 653 16.24 -8.17 21.58
C LEU A 653 16.63 -6.69 21.68
N ALA A 654 15.96 -5.89 22.52
CA ALA A 654 16.31 -4.48 22.78
C ALA A 654 17.58 -4.33 23.64
N LEU A 655 17.93 -5.33 24.47
CA LEU A 655 19.15 -5.31 25.28
C LEU A 655 20.43 -5.46 24.44
N ALA A 656 21.44 -4.65 24.78
CA ALA A 656 22.81 -4.82 24.32
C ALA A 656 23.37 -6.19 24.76
N PRO A 657 24.28 -6.84 24.00
CA PRO A 657 24.77 -8.19 24.29
C PRO A 657 25.25 -8.38 25.74
N ASP A 658 26.05 -7.45 26.26
CA ASP A 658 26.59 -7.50 27.62
C ASP A 658 25.50 -7.44 28.72
N ALA A 659 24.35 -6.83 28.43
CA ALA A 659 23.24 -6.66 29.37
C ALA A 659 22.28 -7.86 29.40
N ARG A 660 22.40 -8.81 28.46
CA ARG A 660 21.56 -10.02 28.39
C ARG A 660 21.88 -10.99 29.54
N GLY A 661 23.15 -11.16 29.89
CA GLY A 661 23.59 -11.91 31.08
C GLY A 661 22.99 -13.31 31.19
N ASN A 662 22.36 -13.61 32.33
CA ASN A 662 21.68 -14.87 32.61
C ASN A 662 20.19 -14.89 32.23
N ARG A 663 19.68 -13.85 31.55
CA ARG A 663 18.26 -13.77 31.19
C ARG A 663 17.92 -14.74 30.07
N LEU A 664 16.69 -15.24 30.07
CA LEU A 664 16.16 -16.17 29.08
C LEU A 664 14.99 -15.52 28.32
N PRO A 665 15.06 -15.41 26.98
CA PRO A 665 13.96 -14.88 26.19
C PRO A 665 12.82 -15.89 26.07
N PHE A 666 11.59 -15.41 26.18
CA PHE A 666 10.41 -16.23 25.93
C PHE A 666 9.41 -15.56 24.97
N LEU A 667 8.64 -16.40 24.29
CA LEU A 667 7.50 -16.06 23.44
C LEU A 667 6.19 -16.55 24.09
N TRP A 668 5.11 -15.81 23.89
CA TRP A 668 3.76 -16.25 24.26
C TRP A 668 3.12 -17.04 23.11
N ALA A 669 2.74 -18.28 23.38
CA ALA A 669 2.06 -19.16 22.43
C ALA A 669 0.77 -19.71 23.02
N VAL A 670 -0.17 -20.08 22.18
CA VAL A 670 -1.38 -20.80 22.56
C VAL A 670 -1.26 -22.27 22.15
N HIS A 671 -1.56 -23.16 23.09
CA HIS A 671 -1.56 -24.62 22.90
C HIS A 671 -2.97 -25.16 23.08
N ASP A 672 -3.40 -26.08 22.21
CA ASP A 672 -4.66 -26.79 22.36
C ASP A 672 -4.47 -28.09 23.19
N ASP A 673 -4.97 -28.10 24.43
CA ASP A 673 -4.96 -29.30 25.28
C ASP A 673 -6.21 -30.15 24.98
N GLU A 674 -6.04 -31.13 24.08
CA GLU A 674 -7.02 -32.15 23.70
C GLU A 674 -7.76 -32.79 24.89
N ARG A 675 -7.08 -32.92 26.05
CA ARG A 675 -7.66 -33.55 27.25
C ARG A 675 -8.66 -32.65 27.96
N THR A 676 -8.66 -31.35 27.66
CA THR A 676 -9.59 -30.37 28.24
C THR A 676 -10.44 -29.60 27.24
N ARG A 677 -10.20 -29.78 25.92
CA ARG A 677 -10.92 -29.07 24.84
C ARG A 677 -10.91 -27.56 25.07
N GLY A 678 -9.72 -27.01 25.27
CA GLY A 678 -9.55 -25.62 25.66
C GLY A 678 -8.16 -25.14 25.31
N VAL A 679 -8.12 -24.05 24.55
CA VAL A 679 -6.90 -23.31 24.24
C VAL A 679 -6.31 -22.76 25.54
N ARG A 680 -4.99 -22.87 25.72
CA ARG A 680 -4.27 -22.30 26.86
C ARG A 680 -3.07 -21.50 26.41
N LEU A 681 -2.82 -20.39 27.11
CA LEU A 681 -1.61 -19.59 26.94
C LEU A 681 -0.43 -20.27 27.65
N ARG A 682 0.70 -20.44 26.95
CA ARG A 682 1.96 -21.01 27.45
C ARG A 682 3.14 -20.10 27.09
N ARG A 683 4.22 -20.16 27.87
CA ARG A 683 5.50 -19.50 27.59
C ARG A 683 6.44 -20.49 26.91
N LEU A 684 7.06 -20.11 25.81
CA LEU A 684 8.08 -20.90 25.09
C LEU A 684 9.44 -20.19 25.19
N ILE A 685 10.47 -20.85 25.71
CA ILE A 685 11.85 -20.35 25.62
C ILE A 685 12.29 -20.41 24.15
N VAL A 686 12.91 -19.33 23.68
CA VAL A 686 13.47 -19.21 22.33
C VAL A 686 14.96 -19.49 22.38
N SER A 687 15.45 -20.44 21.58
CA SER A 687 16.89 -20.76 21.52
C SER A 687 17.74 -19.60 20.98
N ALA A 688 19.04 -19.56 21.32
CA ALA A 688 19.96 -18.51 20.87
C ALA A 688 20.02 -18.39 19.33
N VAL A 689 19.86 -19.52 18.63
CA VAL A 689 19.75 -19.57 17.15
C VAL A 689 18.63 -18.65 16.64
N LEU A 690 17.41 -18.85 17.15
CA LEU A 690 16.25 -18.09 16.70
C LEU A 690 16.29 -16.64 17.21
N VAL A 691 16.99 -16.35 18.31
CA VAL A 691 17.32 -14.98 18.71
C VAL A 691 18.20 -14.28 17.67
N GLU A 692 19.28 -14.92 17.19
CA GLU A 692 20.14 -14.32 16.16
C GLU A 692 19.39 -14.19 14.82
N ALA A 693 18.54 -15.14 14.43
CA ALA A 693 17.67 -14.99 13.26
C ALA A 693 16.68 -13.82 13.38
N CYS A 694 16.14 -13.56 14.59
CA CYS A 694 15.33 -12.36 14.86
C CYS A 694 16.15 -11.07 14.80
N LEU A 695 17.42 -11.09 15.24
CA LEU A 695 18.33 -9.94 15.14
C LEU A 695 18.70 -9.64 13.69
N ASP A 696 18.92 -10.66 12.86
CA ASP A 696 19.17 -10.57 11.42
C ASP A 696 17.97 -9.95 10.68
N ARG A 697 16.75 -10.47 10.86
CA ARG A 697 15.53 -9.87 10.27
C ARG A 697 15.33 -8.41 10.71
N ARG A 698 15.62 -8.08 11.97
CA ARG A 698 15.54 -6.70 12.47
C ARG A 698 16.63 -5.80 11.86
N ALA A 699 17.83 -6.31 11.65
CA ALA A 699 18.92 -5.58 11.00
C ALA A 699 18.57 -5.31 9.51
N PHE A 700 18.04 -6.31 8.82
CA PHE A 700 17.51 -6.18 7.47
C PHE A 700 16.41 -5.11 7.38
N TRP A 701 15.41 -5.17 8.27
CA TRP A 701 14.31 -4.20 8.31
C TRP A 701 14.81 -2.77 8.56
N ARG A 702 15.70 -2.56 9.53
CA ARG A 702 16.29 -1.23 9.80
C ARG A 702 17.14 -0.70 8.64
N ALA A 703 17.79 -1.58 7.87
CA ALA A 703 18.50 -1.18 6.67
C ALA A 703 17.56 -0.80 5.52
N LEU A 704 16.42 -1.49 5.35
CA LEU A 704 15.33 -1.05 4.46
C LEU A 704 14.78 0.32 4.90
N GLN A 705 14.47 0.50 6.19
CA GLN A 705 14.00 1.78 6.74
C GLN A 705 14.96 2.92 6.40
N ALA A 706 16.26 2.74 6.68
CA ALA A 706 17.29 3.73 6.38
C ALA A 706 17.38 4.07 4.87
N MET A 707 17.23 3.09 3.97
CA MET A 707 17.19 3.32 2.53
C MET A 707 15.90 4.04 2.07
N ALA A 708 14.78 3.80 2.75
CA ALA A 708 13.49 4.46 2.52
C ALA A 708 13.36 5.83 3.21
N GLY A 709 14.39 6.27 3.95
CA GLY A 709 14.36 7.51 4.76
C GLY A 709 13.54 7.42 6.04
N VAL A 710 12.82 6.31 6.25
CA VAL A 710 12.13 6.01 7.51
C VAL A 710 13.19 5.87 8.60
N ARG A 711 13.05 6.62 9.70
CA ARG A 711 14.04 6.65 10.80
C ARG A 711 15.49 6.87 10.31
N SER A 712 15.66 7.77 9.34
CA SER A 712 16.99 8.22 8.92
C SER A 712 17.72 8.83 10.11
N ARG A 713 18.81 8.18 10.56
CA ARG A 713 19.65 8.67 11.67
C ARG A 713 20.06 10.13 11.51
N HIS A 714 20.30 10.59 10.29
CA HIS A 714 20.66 12.00 10.02
C HIS A 714 19.49 12.95 10.33
N VAL A 715 18.25 12.52 10.04
CA VAL A 715 17.03 13.25 10.38
C VAL A 715 16.78 13.19 11.89
N GLU A 716 16.91 12.02 12.52
CA GLU A 716 16.78 11.88 13.98
C GLU A 716 17.81 12.75 14.73
N GLU A 717 19.07 12.76 14.30
CA GLU A 717 20.10 13.63 14.86
C GLU A 717 19.84 15.11 14.59
N ALA A 718 19.31 15.48 13.41
CA ALA A 718 18.95 16.86 13.10
C ALA A 718 17.77 17.34 13.95
N VAL A 719 16.69 16.54 14.04
CA VAL A 719 15.52 16.80 14.89
C VAL A 719 15.93 16.88 16.36
N SER A 720 16.81 15.98 16.84
CA SER A 720 17.34 16.04 18.21
C SER A 720 18.14 17.32 18.47
N LYS A 721 19.01 17.73 17.54
CA LYS A 721 19.77 19.00 17.64
C LYS A 721 18.86 20.23 17.59
N VAL A 722 17.78 20.21 16.80
CA VAL A 722 16.78 21.29 16.74
C VAL A 722 15.97 21.34 18.04
N LYS A 723 15.46 20.21 18.53
CA LYS A 723 14.74 20.12 19.82
C LYS A 723 15.59 20.61 20.98
N ALA A 724 16.84 20.16 21.09
CA ALA A 724 17.76 20.61 22.14
C ALA A 724 18.01 22.12 22.12
N ARG A 725 18.12 22.74 20.93
CA ARG A 725 18.24 24.20 20.78
C ARG A 725 16.95 24.93 21.16
N ALA A 726 15.79 24.39 20.79
CA ALA A 726 14.49 24.96 21.16
C ALA A 726 14.25 24.87 22.68
N GLU A 727 14.62 23.75 23.32
CA GLU A 727 14.59 23.57 24.77
C GLU A 727 15.54 24.53 25.49
N GLU A 728 16.76 24.73 24.98
CA GLU A 728 17.73 25.70 25.51
C GLU A 728 17.20 27.15 25.40
N GLN A 729 16.59 27.50 24.26
CA GLN A 729 15.96 28.81 24.05
C GLN A 729 14.74 29.02 24.96
N ALA A 730 13.88 28.01 25.11
CA ALA A 730 12.72 28.07 25.99
C ALA A 730 13.13 28.21 27.47
N GLU A 731 14.18 27.50 27.91
CA GLU A 731 14.70 27.66 29.28
C GLU A 731 15.34 29.04 29.48
N ALA A 732 16.09 29.55 28.50
CA ALA A 732 16.64 30.91 28.55
C ALA A 732 15.54 31.97 28.64
N GLN A 733 14.49 31.87 27.83
CA GLN A 733 13.30 32.74 27.92
C GLN A 733 12.61 32.63 29.28
N ARG A 734 12.43 31.40 29.81
CA ARG A 734 11.84 31.17 31.13
C ARG A 734 12.66 31.81 32.26
N VAL A 735 13.99 31.70 32.22
CA VAL A 735 14.90 32.33 33.19
C VAL A 735 14.83 33.86 33.10
N LEU A 736 14.75 34.43 31.88
CA LEU A 736 14.56 35.88 31.67
C LEU A 736 13.23 36.35 32.27
N LEU A 737 12.11 35.74 31.89
CA LEU A 737 10.77 36.08 32.37
C LEU A 737 10.65 35.96 33.91
N VAL A 738 11.18 34.90 34.51
CA VAL A 738 11.21 34.75 35.99
C VAL A 738 12.05 35.85 36.64
N THR A 739 13.16 36.25 36.02
CA THR A 739 14.03 37.32 36.53
C THR A 739 13.35 38.69 36.43
N GLU A 740 12.71 38.99 35.30
CA GLU A 740 11.92 40.22 35.10
C GLU A 740 10.73 40.28 36.08
N HIS A 741 9.98 39.20 36.21
CA HIS A 741 8.87 39.11 37.16
C HIS A 741 9.34 39.33 38.61
N ARG A 742 10.49 38.77 39.01
CA ARG A 742 11.10 39.02 40.33
C ARG A 742 11.48 40.48 40.52
N ILE A 743 12.08 41.13 39.51
CA ILE A 743 12.43 42.55 39.54
C ILE A 743 11.16 43.41 39.65
N ALA A 744 10.10 43.08 38.91
CA ALA A 744 8.81 43.74 38.99
C ALA A 744 8.18 43.60 40.39
N LEU A 745 8.15 42.40 40.97
CA LEU A 745 7.67 42.17 42.33
C LEU A 745 8.48 42.95 43.38
N GLU A 746 9.81 43.01 43.26
CA GLU A 746 10.64 43.83 44.15
C GLU A 746 10.35 45.33 44.02
N LYS A 747 10.10 45.82 42.80
CA LYS A 747 9.71 47.21 42.54
C LYS A 747 8.36 47.52 43.19
N THR A 748 7.33 46.72 42.88
CA THR A 748 5.98 46.88 43.47
C THR A 748 6.01 46.79 45.00
N ARG A 749 6.85 45.91 45.58
CA ARG A 749 7.00 45.80 47.04
C ARG A 749 7.66 47.04 47.66
N LYS A 750 8.63 47.65 46.98
CA LYS A 750 9.26 48.92 47.42
C LYS A 750 8.25 50.08 47.34
N GLU A 751 7.50 50.17 46.24
CA GLU A 751 6.48 51.20 46.01
C GLU A 751 5.35 51.09 47.05
N ALA A 752 4.77 49.90 47.22
CA ALA A 752 3.74 49.64 48.23
C ALA A 752 4.25 49.88 49.67
N GLY A 753 5.50 49.52 49.97
CA GLY A 753 6.12 49.84 51.25
C GLY A 753 6.26 51.34 51.50
N SER A 754 6.63 52.12 50.47
CA SER A 754 6.73 53.58 50.58
C SER A 754 5.36 54.26 50.75
N GLU A 755 4.33 53.80 50.05
CA GLU A 755 2.96 54.31 50.18
C GLU A 755 2.34 53.93 51.54
N ALA A 756 2.60 52.71 52.04
CA ALA A 756 2.18 52.31 53.39
C ALA A 756 2.85 53.17 54.48
N LEU A 757 4.14 53.48 54.33
CA LEU A 757 4.84 54.40 55.24
C LEU A 757 4.28 55.82 55.15
N ARG A 758 3.94 56.31 53.94
CA ARG A 758 3.30 57.60 53.73
C ARG A 758 1.94 57.67 54.45
N ARG A 759 1.08 56.66 54.26
CA ARG A 759 -0.23 56.55 54.93
C ARG A 759 -0.13 56.41 56.45
N LEU A 760 0.86 55.68 56.97
CA LEU A 760 1.10 55.61 58.41
C LEU A 760 1.56 56.95 58.97
N THR A 761 2.42 57.67 58.25
CA THR A 761 2.86 59.02 58.63
C THR A 761 1.68 60.00 58.60
N GLU A 762 0.86 59.95 57.56
CA GLU A 762 -0.36 60.76 57.40
C GLU A 762 -1.41 60.45 58.48
N SER A 763 -1.57 59.17 58.84
CA SER A 763 -2.43 58.73 59.95
C SER A 763 -1.91 59.17 61.32
N LEU A 764 -0.62 59.03 61.60
CA LEU A 764 0.00 59.49 62.84
C LEU A 764 -0.02 61.02 62.99
N LEU A 765 0.03 61.76 61.88
CA LEU A 765 -0.18 63.22 61.85
C LEU A 765 -1.67 63.60 61.98
N SER A 766 -2.60 62.66 61.78
CA SER A 766 -4.05 62.85 61.86
C SER A 766 -4.69 62.30 63.13
N MET A 767 -3.95 61.55 63.97
CA MET A 767 -4.46 61.02 65.24
C MET A 767 -4.31 62.05 66.38
N ASP A 768 -5.41 62.74 66.65
CA ASP A 768 -5.65 63.52 67.86
C ASP A 768 -5.50 62.60 69.11
N PRO A 769 -4.72 62.95 70.16
CA PRO A 769 -4.15 61.97 71.10
C PRO A 769 -5.11 61.46 72.19
N LEU A 770 -6.43 61.50 71.96
CA LEU A 770 -7.46 61.22 72.96
C LEU A 770 -8.61 60.34 72.44
N SER A 771 -8.29 59.13 71.93
CA SER A 771 -9.26 58.02 71.88
C SER A 771 -8.57 56.65 71.85
N MET A 772 -8.69 55.91 72.96
CA MET A 772 -8.25 54.52 73.11
C MET A 772 -9.44 53.66 73.55
N PRO A 773 -9.71 52.52 72.89
CA PRO A 773 -10.43 51.40 73.48
C PRO A 773 -9.48 50.29 73.94
N THR A 774 -9.94 49.52 74.92
CA THR A 774 -9.18 48.56 75.73
C THR A 774 -8.87 47.22 75.05
N LEU A 775 -7.73 46.63 75.42
CA LEU A 775 -7.28 45.27 75.05
C LEU A 775 -7.54 44.25 76.18
N ALA A 776 -8.09 43.08 75.81
CA ALA A 776 -7.86 41.77 76.43
C ALA A 776 -8.39 40.71 75.44
N GLN A 777 -7.56 39.91 74.74
CA GLN A 777 -6.83 38.72 75.20
C GLN A 777 -7.71 37.61 75.80
N ALA A 778 -7.48 36.31 75.56
CA ALA A 778 -6.77 35.58 74.50
C ALA A 778 -6.98 34.07 74.75
N SER A 779 -7.16 33.25 73.72
CA SER A 779 -6.85 31.81 73.79
C SER A 779 -6.61 31.20 72.42
N SER A 780 -5.60 30.33 72.36
CA SER A 780 -5.05 29.70 71.16
C SER A 780 -5.79 28.44 70.75
N GLY A 781 -5.88 28.19 69.43
CA GLY A 781 -6.21 26.90 68.84
C GLY A 781 -5.68 26.82 67.41
N VAL A 782 -4.69 25.97 67.18
CA VAL A 782 -4.14 25.69 65.84
C VAL A 782 -4.77 24.40 65.35
N GLU A 783 -5.35 24.38 64.14
CA GLU A 783 -5.04 23.38 63.10
C GLU A 783 -5.79 23.61 61.78
N SER A 784 -5.01 23.67 60.70
CA SER A 784 -5.18 22.98 59.41
C SER A 784 -6.59 22.74 58.82
N SER A 785 -6.82 23.38 57.66
CA SER A 785 -7.16 22.78 56.34
C SER A 785 -8.39 23.36 55.62
N GLY A 786 -8.39 23.30 54.27
CA GLY A 786 -9.63 23.29 53.48
C GLY A 786 -9.98 24.50 52.59
N THR A 787 -9.19 24.74 51.55
CA THR A 787 -9.61 24.95 50.12
C THR A 787 -10.74 25.92 49.70
N SER A 788 -10.50 26.61 48.56
CA SER A 788 -11.46 27.31 47.66
C SER A 788 -12.03 28.65 48.16
N THR A 789 -12.27 29.69 47.34
CA THR A 789 -12.55 29.75 45.89
C THR A 789 -12.12 31.13 45.32
N ALA A 790 -12.05 31.28 43.99
CA ALA A 790 -12.00 32.59 43.29
C ALA A 790 -13.35 33.38 43.47
N PRO A 791 -13.55 34.67 43.03
CA PRO A 791 -13.30 35.11 41.64
C PRO A 791 -13.07 36.64 41.33
N SER A 792 -12.67 36.89 40.06
CA SER A 792 -13.08 37.96 39.10
C SER A 792 -12.97 39.49 39.35
N SER A 793 -12.57 40.19 38.26
CA SER A 793 -12.99 41.56 37.81
C SER A 793 -12.53 42.82 38.59
N ALA A 794 -12.35 44.03 37.99
CA ALA A 794 -12.24 44.47 36.59
C ALA A 794 -11.80 45.97 36.47
N ILE A 795 -11.12 46.32 35.37
CA ILE A 795 -11.11 47.59 34.58
C ILE A 795 -10.72 48.95 35.22
N MET A 796 -9.79 49.68 34.54
CA MET A 796 -9.72 51.14 34.21
C MET A 796 -8.26 51.68 34.23
N ASP A 797 -7.80 52.69 33.46
CA ASP A 797 -8.05 53.11 32.05
C ASP A 797 -7.04 54.23 31.64
N VAL A 798 -6.42 54.18 30.42
CA VAL A 798 -5.92 55.35 29.61
C VAL A 798 -4.77 56.27 30.18
N PRO A 799 -3.98 57.10 29.42
CA PRO A 799 -3.93 57.40 27.96
C PRO A 799 -2.58 57.25 27.20
N ALA A 800 -2.76 57.28 25.87
CA ALA A 800 -1.85 57.42 24.71
C ALA A 800 -0.63 58.40 24.74
N GLY A 801 0.34 58.12 23.86
CA GLY A 801 1.38 59.04 23.37
C GLY A 801 1.94 58.60 22.00
N ASN A 802 1.95 59.49 21.00
CA ASN A 802 2.08 59.19 19.56
C ASN A 802 3.51 59.44 18.99
N ARG A 803 3.98 58.67 17.97
CA ARG A 803 4.69 59.14 16.72
C ARG A 803 5.46 58.08 15.89
N GLU A 804 4.96 57.86 14.65
CA GLU A 804 5.62 57.90 13.30
C GLU A 804 7.02 57.24 13.03
N GLY A 805 7.15 56.37 12.00
CA GLY A 805 8.50 55.83 11.62
C GLY A 805 8.80 54.90 10.40
N ARG A 806 7.95 54.72 9.36
CA ARG A 806 8.27 54.38 7.92
C ARG A 806 9.43 53.41 7.46
N GLN A 807 9.06 52.37 6.68
CA GLN A 807 9.85 51.54 5.67
C GLN A 807 11.06 50.70 6.20
N GLU A 808 11.51 49.55 5.64
CA GLU A 808 11.37 48.96 4.27
C GLU A 808 11.58 47.41 4.22
N VAL A 809 11.17 46.80 3.09
CA VAL A 809 11.12 45.39 2.60
C VAL A 809 12.32 44.44 2.87
N SER A 810 12.06 43.15 3.21
CA SER A 810 12.79 41.96 2.65
C SER A 810 12.10 40.59 2.85
N ASP A 811 11.69 39.98 1.73
CA ASP A 811 11.74 38.55 1.30
C ASP A 811 11.67 37.34 2.27
N GLY A 812 10.84 36.36 1.90
CA GLY A 812 11.09 34.91 1.98
C GLY A 812 11.36 34.23 3.33
N GLY A 813 10.30 33.78 4.04
CA GLY A 813 10.41 32.90 5.21
C GLY A 813 9.29 31.86 5.28
N GLU A 814 9.64 30.59 5.15
CA GLU A 814 8.75 29.43 5.26
C GLU A 814 8.44 29.15 6.74
N LEU A 815 7.19 29.32 7.17
CA LEU A 815 6.80 29.32 8.58
C LEU A 815 6.53 27.90 9.12
N ALA A 816 7.35 27.49 10.09
CA ALA A 816 6.97 26.47 11.06
C ALA A 816 6.14 27.12 12.19
N PRO A 817 5.19 26.41 12.81
CA PRO A 817 4.24 27.04 13.74
C PRO A 817 4.90 27.39 15.08
N GLU A 818 5.02 28.70 15.36
CA GLU A 818 5.30 29.19 16.71
C GLU A 818 4.03 29.10 17.56
N SER A 819 4.06 28.25 18.59
CA SER A 819 2.95 28.06 19.53
C SER A 819 2.88 29.21 20.55
N GLY A 820 2.39 30.37 20.08
CA GLY A 820 2.14 31.56 20.91
C GLY A 820 1.69 32.82 20.16
N GLY A 821 1.38 32.76 18.87
CA GLY A 821 0.93 33.91 18.07
C GLY A 821 -0.49 34.39 18.39
N GLU A 822 -0.79 35.63 18.03
CA GLU A 822 -2.17 36.15 17.94
C GLU A 822 -2.92 35.43 16.79
N PRO A 823 -4.25 35.25 16.89
CA PRO A 823 -5.02 34.57 15.85
C PRO A 823 -4.94 35.33 14.51
N TRP A 824 -4.78 34.61 13.41
CA TRP A 824 -4.48 35.17 12.09
C TRP A 824 -5.15 34.40 10.96
N ILE A 825 -5.17 34.97 9.75
CA ILE A 825 -5.82 34.38 8.57
C ILE A 825 -4.85 34.38 7.39
N ASP A 826 -4.72 33.24 6.72
CA ASP A 826 -4.11 33.10 5.39
C ASP A 826 -5.05 33.68 4.33
N THR A 827 -5.24 35.01 4.34
CA THR A 827 -6.12 35.74 3.42
C THR A 827 -5.97 35.31 1.95
N PRO A 828 -4.75 35.08 1.39
CA PRO A 828 -4.58 34.61 0.01
C PRO A 828 -5.22 33.24 -0.32
N LEU A 829 -5.44 32.38 0.68
CA LEU A 829 -6.08 31.06 0.53
C LEU A 829 -7.61 31.12 0.64
N CYS A 830 -8.19 32.27 1.03
CA CYS A 830 -9.62 32.41 1.22
C CYS A 830 -10.41 32.22 -0.09
N THR A 831 -11.42 31.34 -0.03
CA THR A 831 -12.31 30.99 -1.16
C THR A 831 -13.63 31.76 -1.18
N SER A 832 -13.77 32.81 -0.35
CA SER A 832 -14.95 33.69 -0.29
C SER A 832 -16.29 32.96 -0.02
N CYS A 833 -16.29 31.92 0.81
CA CYS A 833 -17.46 31.08 1.10
C CYS A 833 -18.48 31.71 2.08
N ASN A 834 -18.22 32.90 2.62
CA ASN A 834 -19.00 33.65 3.62
C ASN A 834 -19.18 33.01 5.02
N GLU A 835 -18.95 31.70 5.19
CA GLU A 835 -19.14 30.98 6.46
C GLU A 835 -18.56 31.69 7.72
N CYS A 836 -17.34 32.20 7.66
CA CYS A 836 -16.72 32.91 8.79
C CYS A 836 -17.33 34.31 9.02
N THR A 837 -17.65 35.04 7.95
CA THR A 837 -18.30 36.36 8.04
C THR A 837 -19.75 36.26 8.49
N ASP A 838 -20.44 35.15 8.19
CA ASP A 838 -21.79 34.86 8.66
C ASP A 838 -21.80 34.45 10.15
N LEU A 839 -20.72 33.80 10.63
CA LEU A 839 -20.54 33.45 12.04
C LEU A 839 -20.33 34.70 12.92
N ASN A 840 -19.40 35.59 12.55
CA ASN A 840 -19.18 36.86 13.26
C ASN A 840 -18.69 37.96 12.29
N PRO A 841 -19.59 38.81 11.74
CA PRO A 841 -19.26 39.83 10.74
C PRO A 841 -18.51 41.05 11.29
N ARG A 842 -18.13 41.04 12.58
CA ARG A 842 -17.28 42.05 13.21
C ARG A 842 -15.86 41.54 13.41
N LEU A 843 -15.72 40.25 13.65
CA LEU A 843 -14.43 39.55 13.76
C LEU A 843 -13.82 39.26 12.39
N PHE A 844 -14.63 38.74 11.48
CA PHE A 844 -14.25 38.41 10.10
C PHE A 844 -14.88 39.40 9.14
N VAL A 845 -14.06 40.03 8.29
CA VAL A 845 -14.48 41.02 7.31
C VAL A 845 -13.85 40.68 5.96
N TYR A 846 -14.46 41.11 4.86
CA TYR A 846 -13.89 40.97 3.52
C TYR A 846 -13.10 42.21 3.11
N ASP A 847 -11.89 41.99 2.60
CA ASP A 847 -11.07 43.03 1.95
C ASP A 847 -11.66 43.46 0.60
N ASP A 848 -11.01 44.41 -0.07
CA ASP A 848 -11.39 44.90 -1.41
C ASP A 848 -11.40 43.78 -2.49
N ASN A 849 -10.69 42.67 -2.27
CA ASN A 849 -10.61 41.50 -3.16
C ASN A 849 -11.60 40.37 -2.80
N LYS A 850 -12.42 40.55 -1.75
CA LYS A 850 -13.30 39.52 -1.15
C LYS A 850 -12.56 38.34 -0.52
N GLN A 851 -11.36 38.56 -0.01
CA GLN A 851 -10.63 37.62 0.82
C GLN A 851 -10.83 37.97 2.30
N ALA A 852 -10.97 36.96 3.16
CA ALA A 852 -11.27 37.17 4.56
C ALA A 852 -10.05 37.74 5.30
N GLU A 853 -10.27 38.81 6.04
CA GLU A 853 -9.32 39.44 6.96
C GLU A 853 -9.96 39.63 8.34
N ILE A 854 -9.13 39.99 9.32
CA ILE A 854 -9.58 40.21 10.69
C ILE A 854 -10.01 41.68 10.86
N GLY A 855 -11.25 41.90 11.27
CA GLY A 855 -11.78 43.20 11.63
C GLY A 855 -11.41 43.59 13.05
N ASP A 856 -12.34 43.38 13.98
CA ASP A 856 -12.19 43.70 15.39
C ASP A 856 -11.87 42.43 16.21
N LEU A 857 -10.58 42.23 16.52
CA LEU A 857 -10.09 41.15 17.39
C LEU A 857 -10.81 41.08 18.75
N SER A 858 -11.32 42.20 19.26
CA SER A 858 -12.04 42.25 20.55
C SER A 858 -13.51 41.86 20.46
N ALA A 859 -14.05 41.73 19.24
CA ALA A 859 -15.43 41.32 18.99
C ALA A 859 -15.62 39.78 18.91
N GLY A 860 -14.53 39.01 19.00
CA GLY A 860 -14.52 37.55 18.87
C GLY A 860 -14.24 36.81 20.16
N THR A 861 -14.95 35.71 20.42
CA THR A 861 -14.59 34.77 21.48
C THR A 861 -13.64 33.67 20.96
N ARG A 862 -12.90 33.01 21.86
CA ARG A 862 -12.02 31.88 21.49
C ARG A 862 -12.81 30.70 20.87
N GLU A 863 -14.07 30.54 21.24
CA GLU A 863 -14.96 29.51 20.72
C GLU A 863 -15.36 29.82 19.27
N GLU A 864 -15.71 31.07 18.98
CA GLU A 864 -15.99 31.54 17.60
C GLU A 864 -14.75 31.43 16.69
N TRP A 865 -13.55 31.68 17.22
CA TRP A 865 -12.29 31.48 16.50
C TRP A 865 -12.07 30.02 16.09
N LEU A 866 -12.20 29.08 17.04
CA LEU A 866 -12.09 27.64 16.77
C LEU A 866 -13.19 27.17 15.79
N GLN A 867 -14.42 27.62 15.99
CA GLN A 867 -15.55 27.28 15.13
C GLN A 867 -15.38 27.81 13.70
N ALA A 868 -14.85 29.03 13.52
CA ALA A 868 -14.54 29.57 12.21
C ALA A 868 -13.44 28.77 11.50
N ALA A 869 -12.42 28.31 12.24
CA ALA A 869 -11.35 27.46 11.70
C ALA A 869 -11.86 26.07 11.27
N GLU A 870 -12.76 25.46 12.04
CA GLU A 870 -13.38 24.17 11.70
C GLU A 870 -14.34 24.25 10.50
N ILE A 871 -15.11 25.33 10.38
CA ILE A 871 -16.08 25.51 9.28
C ILE A 871 -15.37 25.98 7.99
N CYS A 872 -14.20 26.63 8.07
CA CYS A 872 -13.50 27.17 6.91
C CYS A 872 -13.10 26.05 5.91
N PRO A 873 -13.70 25.98 4.70
CA PRO A 873 -13.40 24.93 3.73
C PRO A 873 -12.00 25.06 3.12
N ALA A 874 -11.37 26.24 3.25
CA ALA A 874 -10.00 26.50 2.83
C ALA A 874 -8.96 26.28 3.96
N GLN A 875 -9.41 26.02 5.20
CA GLN A 875 -8.56 25.91 6.40
C GLN A 875 -7.57 27.07 6.59
N CYS A 876 -7.97 28.27 6.17
CA CYS A 876 -7.12 29.47 6.14
C CYS A 876 -7.24 30.34 7.41
N ILE A 877 -7.89 29.87 8.47
CA ILE A 877 -8.13 30.61 9.72
C ILE A 877 -7.40 29.88 10.85
N HIS A 878 -6.51 30.59 11.54
CA HIS A 878 -5.61 30.05 12.57
C HIS A 878 -5.94 30.68 13.94
N PRO A 879 -6.65 29.97 14.84
CA PRO A 879 -7.27 30.51 16.05
C PRO A 879 -6.41 30.46 17.34
#